data_AF-A0A927SX31-F1
#
_entry.id   AF-A0A927SX31-F1
#
_cell.length_a   1.000
_cell.length_b   1.000
_cell.length_c   1.000
_cell.angle_alpha   90.00
_cell.angle_beta   90.00
_cell.angle_gamma   90.00
#
_symmetry.space_group_name_H-M   'P 1'
#
loop_
_entity.id
_entity.type
_entity.pdbx_description
1 polymer ?
#
loop_
_entity_poly.entity_id
_entity_poly.type
_entity_poly.pdbx_seq_one_letter_code
_entity_poly.pdbx_strand_id
1 'polypeptide(L)'
;MRYVKELIRSTAETLKKSVKTCSVLCDGFVYKECSYKSDNIIPAVDDTWKQLKKPLSIDNSFDHCWVIGRVTMPEIKEWEYCVLDLSIGDTPQTIAYIDGKMIQGLDYKHQTIILEPKKTYDVALYIYEPSARMALPHVSIIDRKIEKAYFDYLVPFEAMECLEENTYEYTAISKHLEAAALIINRSKDGSDDYYDSVIQADEYLENEFYAKECGKNPTVVKTLGHSHLDVAWRWTVDQTKEKAQRTFGSVAELMKHYPDYRFMSSQPQLFQFLKEEAPELYDEIKQLVAQGRIDVDGGMWLESDCNIPSGESFVRQLIYGKDFIKSEFGKDSKVLWLPDVFGYSAALPQILKKAGVDYFVTGKISWSDVNSMPHDSFYWRGIDGSEVFTHFFTTMDFECQAFFPDATFPYVLFNGSMTPREVKSSYDVYRSKQFNSVTLHTFGYGDGGGGPTYQHMEKYRRLNKGIPGIPKAEMTKLSDFLCEVKDNFDTSCKALRERPLWDGELYLEYHRGTYTTIGQVKRNNRKAEFALRKAETLAALTMQMGSHYPMDEFDSMWKLVCLNQFHDIIPGSSIKPVYERSNKEYRQVLDGAEAITSNALTAIANNVNTNGGYLVYNMHSFENTGLVEYDGKLYVANDIPAMGYKVVGELKNTNSARVTSDTIENEFFIIKFEPNGFISSIFDKAENRELIRNGELGNRLVMYEDRPACFDAWEMSHYTRLKPHEMDECISIEPYENGALKGITVKWRFMDSTVSEDIVVYDDIKRIDIFCRLDIQNTHVILKALFPLISEPPKPQVRSSTETLKELAI
;
A
#
# COMPACT_ATOMS: atom_id res chain seq x y z
N MET A 1 -24.58 -39.83 -7.68
CA MET A 1 -23.80 -38.98 -6.76
C MET A 1 -24.40 -37.61 -6.45
N ARG A 2 -25.37 -37.06 -7.24
CA ARG A 2 -26.01 -35.76 -6.92
C ARG A 2 -26.68 -35.72 -5.54
N TYR A 3 -27.38 -36.79 -5.14
CA TYR A 3 -28.06 -36.86 -3.84
C TYR A 3 -27.09 -36.87 -2.64
N VAL A 4 -25.89 -37.46 -2.79
CA VAL A 4 -24.88 -37.50 -1.72
C VAL A 4 -24.36 -36.09 -1.44
N LYS A 5 -24.00 -35.34 -2.49
CA LYS A 5 -23.59 -33.93 -2.34
C LYS A 5 -24.69 -33.07 -1.71
N GLU A 6 -25.95 -33.31 -2.10
CA GLU A 6 -27.11 -32.60 -1.54
C GLU A 6 -27.33 -32.92 -0.06
N LEU A 7 -27.23 -34.20 0.33
CA LEU A 7 -27.27 -34.62 1.73
C LEU A 7 -26.14 -33.94 2.52
N ILE A 8 -24.92 -33.95 1.98
CA ILE A 8 -23.76 -33.40 2.67
C ILE A 8 -23.93 -31.89 2.91
N ARG A 9 -24.26 -31.15 1.84
CA ARG A 9 -24.44 -29.69 1.89
C ARG A 9 -25.58 -29.30 2.82
N SER A 10 -26.74 -29.96 2.69
CA SER A 10 -27.90 -29.65 3.53
C SER A 10 -27.66 -29.94 5.01
N THR A 11 -26.82 -30.94 5.33
CA THR A 11 -26.42 -31.24 6.71
C THR A 11 -25.50 -30.17 7.28
N ALA A 12 -24.52 -29.68 6.52
CA ALA A 12 -23.68 -28.54 6.93
C ALA A 12 -24.52 -27.29 7.22
N GLU A 13 -25.52 -26.98 6.39
CA GLU A 13 -26.43 -25.86 6.61
C GLU A 13 -27.33 -26.05 7.85
N THR A 14 -27.79 -27.27 8.14
CA THR A 14 -28.51 -27.57 9.38
C THR A 14 -27.60 -27.37 10.60
N LEU A 15 -26.37 -27.92 10.59
CA LEU A 15 -25.41 -27.73 11.68
C LEU A 15 -25.13 -26.24 11.94
N LYS A 16 -24.87 -25.46 10.88
CA LYS A 16 -24.63 -24.01 10.96
C LYS A 16 -25.75 -23.26 11.68
N LYS A 17 -27.01 -23.59 11.36
CA LYS A 17 -28.20 -22.96 11.98
C LYS A 17 -28.36 -23.36 13.45
N SER A 18 -27.90 -24.55 13.83
CA SER A 18 -27.99 -25.07 15.19
C SER A 18 -26.89 -24.60 16.13
N VAL A 19 -25.81 -24.00 15.62
CA VAL A 19 -24.70 -23.47 16.45
C VAL A 19 -25.20 -22.45 17.47
N LYS A 20 -26.11 -21.57 17.04
CA LYS A 20 -26.71 -20.53 17.87
C LYS A 20 -28.06 -21.03 18.40
N THR A 21 -28.11 -21.34 19.69
CA THR A 21 -29.27 -21.98 20.33
C THR A 21 -30.31 -20.98 20.83
N CYS A 22 -29.91 -19.74 21.06
CA CYS A 22 -30.77 -18.65 21.50
C CYS A 22 -30.28 -17.30 20.96
N SER A 23 -31.21 -16.37 20.75
CA SER A 23 -30.93 -14.97 20.41
C SER A 23 -31.98 -14.08 21.08
N VAL A 24 -31.56 -13.23 22.01
CA VAL A 24 -32.44 -12.33 22.76
C VAL A 24 -32.04 -10.88 22.49
N LEU A 25 -33.00 -10.08 22.04
CA LEU A 25 -32.81 -8.65 21.80
C LEU A 25 -32.47 -7.93 23.11
N CYS A 26 -31.49 -7.02 23.07
CA CYS A 26 -31.22 -6.15 24.20
C CYS A 26 -32.04 -4.86 24.07
N ASP A 27 -32.80 -4.55 25.12
CA ASP A 27 -33.56 -3.30 25.22
C ASP A 27 -32.76 -2.22 25.98
N GLY A 28 -33.18 -0.96 25.83
CA GLY A 28 -32.67 0.15 26.65
C GLY A 28 -31.37 0.80 26.17
N PHE A 29 -30.93 0.49 24.94
CA PHE A 29 -29.85 1.22 24.30
C PHE A 29 -30.32 2.62 23.87
N VAL A 30 -29.43 3.59 24.02
CA VAL A 30 -29.59 4.97 23.56
C VAL A 30 -28.46 5.33 22.60
N TYR A 31 -28.68 6.32 21.74
CA TYR A 31 -27.68 6.79 20.79
C TYR A 31 -27.65 8.31 20.66
N LYS A 32 -26.50 8.83 20.22
CA LYS A 32 -26.30 10.26 19.93
C LYS A 32 -25.34 10.40 18.76
N GLU A 33 -25.74 11.19 17.77
CA GLU A 33 -24.87 11.54 16.64
C GLU A 33 -23.70 12.42 17.11
N CYS A 34 -22.54 12.25 16.49
CA CYS A 34 -21.35 12.99 16.85
C CYS A 34 -20.39 13.13 15.65
N SER A 35 -19.43 14.04 15.78
CA SER A 35 -18.29 14.08 14.87
C SER A 35 -17.21 13.09 15.31
N TYR A 36 -16.06 13.12 14.63
CA TYR A 36 -14.87 12.39 15.04
C TYR A 36 -14.53 12.64 16.52
N LYS A 37 -14.25 11.58 17.28
CA LYS A 37 -13.97 11.64 18.72
C LYS A 37 -12.61 12.30 18.98
N SER A 38 -12.51 13.10 20.04
CA SER A 38 -11.23 13.71 20.45
C SER A 38 -10.34 12.77 21.26
N ASP A 39 -10.95 11.79 21.91
CA ASP A 39 -10.32 10.85 22.84
C ASP A 39 -11.19 9.59 22.98
N ASN A 40 -10.75 8.66 23.84
CA ASN A 40 -11.45 7.41 24.13
C ASN A 40 -12.42 7.50 25.32
N ILE A 41 -12.81 8.71 25.76
CA ILE A 41 -13.72 8.90 26.87
C ILE A 41 -15.17 8.72 26.38
N ILE A 42 -15.87 7.78 27.03
CA ILE A 42 -17.28 7.53 26.73
C ILE A 42 -18.12 8.72 27.22
N PRO A 43 -18.95 9.33 26.36
CA PRO A 43 -19.77 10.47 26.75
C PRO A 43 -20.85 10.09 27.76
N ALA A 44 -21.13 10.99 28.70
CA ALA A 44 -22.24 10.82 29.64
C ALA A 44 -23.60 10.89 28.92
N VAL A 45 -24.53 10.03 29.35
CA VAL A 45 -25.90 10.03 28.85
C VAL A 45 -26.69 11.18 29.48
N ASP A 46 -27.19 12.07 28.63
CA ASP A 46 -28.01 13.25 28.98
C ASP A 46 -29.38 13.21 28.25
N ASP A 47 -30.18 14.26 28.40
CA ASP A 47 -31.53 14.38 27.82
C ASP A 47 -31.56 14.54 26.29
N THR A 48 -30.42 14.79 25.65
CA THR A 48 -30.30 14.89 24.18
C THR A 48 -30.14 13.53 23.49
N TRP A 49 -29.90 12.46 24.25
CA TRP A 49 -29.77 11.10 23.72
C TRP A 49 -31.10 10.52 23.28
N LYS A 50 -31.09 9.80 22.16
CA LYS A 50 -32.28 9.21 21.55
C LYS A 50 -32.37 7.73 21.89
N GLN A 51 -33.58 7.21 22.08
CA GLN A 51 -33.80 5.79 22.31
C GLN A 51 -33.60 4.97 21.04
N LEU A 52 -32.77 3.92 21.10
CA LEU A 52 -32.51 3.02 19.98
C LEU A 52 -33.59 1.93 19.93
N LYS A 53 -34.68 2.18 19.20
CA LYS A 53 -35.84 1.26 19.07
C LYS A 53 -35.94 0.55 17.73
N LYS A 54 -35.11 0.94 16.77
CA LYS A 54 -35.08 0.44 15.38
C LYS A 54 -33.62 0.37 14.93
N PRO A 55 -33.30 -0.35 13.84
CA PRO A 55 -32.00 -0.27 13.18
C PRO A 55 -31.58 1.18 13.01
N LEU A 56 -30.31 1.45 13.30
CA LEU A 56 -29.79 2.80 13.45
C LEU A 56 -29.84 3.54 12.10
N SER A 57 -30.53 4.68 12.08
CA SER A 57 -30.51 5.61 10.95
C SER A 57 -30.22 6.99 11.51
N ILE A 58 -29.06 7.54 11.17
CA ILE A 58 -28.66 8.87 11.59
C ILE A 58 -28.85 9.89 10.47
N ASP A 59 -28.69 11.16 10.81
CA ASP A 59 -28.63 12.25 9.86
C ASP A 59 -27.32 12.18 9.04
N ASN A 60 -27.41 12.31 7.71
CA ASN A 60 -26.28 12.27 6.78
C ASN A 60 -25.25 13.39 6.99
N SER A 61 -25.51 14.35 7.89
CA SER A 61 -24.55 15.37 8.31
C SER A 61 -23.54 14.89 9.36
N PHE A 62 -23.69 13.68 9.89
CA PHE A 62 -22.73 13.07 10.81
C PHE A 62 -22.20 11.76 10.22
N ASP A 63 -20.89 11.54 10.40
CA ASP A 63 -20.23 10.30 9.99
C ASP A 63 -20.11 9.31 11.15
N HIS A 64 -20.39 9.76 12.39
CA HIS A 64 -20.23 8.96 13.60
C HIS A 64 -21.44 9.02 14.54
N CYS A 65 -21.57 7.99 15.37
CA CYS A 65 -22.47 8.02 16.51
C CYS A 65 -21.95 7.18 17.68
N TRP A 66 -22.41 7.54 18.87
CA TRP A 66 -22.29 6.69 20.05
C TRP A 66 -23.60 5.95 20.29
N VAL A 67 -23.51 4.67 20.64
CA VAL A 67 -24.62 3.85 21.13
C VAL A 67 -24.21 3.29 22.50
N ILE A 68 -25.01 3.55 23.54
CA ILE A 68 -24.70 3.18 24.92
C ILE A 68 -25.89 2.41 25.51
N GLY A 69 -25.62 1.35 26.26
CA GLY A 69 -26.65 0.59 26.95
C GLY A 69 -26.06 -0.40 27.95
N ARG A 70 -26.94 -1.23 28.52
CA ARG A 70 -26.56 -2.32 29.42
C ARG A 70 -27.03 -3.62 28.86
N VAL A 71 -26.20 -4.64 29.00
CA VAL A 71 -26.55 -6.02 28.64
C VAL A 71 -26.34 -6.94 29.83
N THR A 72 -27.30 -7.81 30.10
CA THR A 72 -27.16 -8.86 31.12
C THR A 72 -27.04 -10.20 30.43
N MET A 73 -25.92 -10.88 30.65
CA MET A 73 -25.64 -12.16 30.04
C MET A 73 -26.41 -13.28 30.74
N PRO A 74 -27.04 -14.21 29.98
CA PRO A 74 -27.87 -15.26 30.53
C PRO A 74 -27.04 -16.29 31.32
N GLU A 75 -27.75 -17.15 32.05
CA GLU A 75 -27.20 -18.41 32.52
C GLU A 75 -27.11 -19.40 31.35
N ILE A 76 -26.01 -20.15 31.31
CA ILE A 76 -25.67 -21.08 30.22
C ILE A 76 -25.17 -22.39 30.80
N LYS A 77 -25.15 -23.44 29.97
CA LYS A 77 -24.57 -24.75 30.30
C LYS A 77 -23.03 -24.68 30.25
N GLU A 78 -22.36 -25.68 30.85
CA GLU A 78 -20.89 -25.73 30.96
C GLU A 78 -20.17 -25.69 29.60
N TRP A 79 -20.76 -26.30 28.57
CA TRP A 79 -20.20 -26.36 27.21
C TRP A 79 -20.69 -25.23 26.30
N GLU A 80 -21.45 -24.28 26.81
CA GLU A 80 -21.94 -23.12 26.06
C GLU A 80 -21.07 -21.88 26.35
N TYR A 81 -21.14 -20.88 25.49
CA TYR A 81 -20.68 -19.52 25.78
C TYR A 81 -21.66 -18.50 25.21
N CYS A 82 -21.67 -17.29 25.78
CA CYS A 82 -22.55 -16.23 25.32
C CYS A 82 -21.78 -15.11 24.65
N VAL A 83 -22.38 -14.55 23.60
CA VAL A 83 -21.83 -13.44 22.83
C VAL A 83 -22.81 -12.28 22.77
N LEU A 84 -22.29 -11.06 22.83
CA LEU A 84 -22.99 -9.88 22.33
C LEU A 84 -22.79 -9.82 20.82
N ASP A 85 -23.87 -9.80 20.06
CA ASP A 85 -23.87 -9.80 18.60
C ASP A 85 -24.61 -8.55 18.12
N LEU A 86 -23.97 -7.82 17.19
CA LEU A 86 -24.48 -6.56 16.66
C LEU A 86 -25.03 -6.67 15.24
N SER A 87 -24.89 -7.85 14.59
CA SER A 87 -25.31 -8.14 13.21
C SER A 87 -25.19 -6.93 12.29
N ILE A 88 -23.93 -6.59 11.99
CA ILE A 88 -23.53 -5.37 11.30
C ILE A 88 -23.51 -5.63 9.79
N GLY A 89 -24.16 -4.75 9.02
CA GLY A 89 -24.07 -4.72 7.57
C GLY A 89 -22.69 -4.36 7.04
N ASP A 90 -22.54 -4.32 5.73
CA ASP A 90 -21.29 -4.07 4.99
C ASP A 90 -20.58 -2.73 5.28
N THR A 91 -21.33 -1.68 5.66
CA THR A 91 -20.75 -0.33 5.85
C THR A 91 -20.29 0.00 7.28
N PRO A 92 -21.06 -0.27 8.35
CA PRO A 92 -20.71 0.28 9.66
C PRO A 92 -19.45 -0.37 10.23
N GLN A 93 -18.58 0.47 10.79
CA GLN A 93 -17.36 0.04 11.47
C GLN A 93 -17.35 0.59 12.89
N THR A 94 -17.15 -0.28 13.87
CA THR A 94 -17.45 0.02 15.26
C THR A 94 -16.25 -0.26 16.16
N ILE A 95 -15.99 0.63 17.11
CA ILE A 95 -15.13 0.36 18.27
C ILE A 95 -16.04 0.05 19.44
N ALA A 96 -15.82 -1.11 20.08
CA ALA A 96 -16.61 -1.53 21.23
C ALA A 96 -15.86 -1.30 22.55
N TYR A 97 -16.58 -0.75 23.53
CA TYR A 97 -16.15 -0.57 24.90
C TYR A 97 -17.06 -1.36 25.84
N ILE A 98 -16.45 -2.13 26.74
CA ILE A 98 -17.14 -2.94 27.74
C ILE A 98 -16.63 -2.53 29.11
N ASP A 99 -17.55 -2.15 30.00
CA ASP A 99 -17.25 -1.60 31.34
C ASP A 99 -16.22 -0.46 31.31
N GLY A 100 -16.33 0.41 30.30
CA GLY A 100 -15.43 1.55 30.12
C GLY A 100 -14.11 1.24 29.40
N LYS A 101 -13.78 -0.02 29.17
CA LYS A 101 -12.53 -0.42 28.50
C LYS A 101 -12.76 -0.71 27.01
N MET A 102 -11.92 -0.17 26.14
CA MET A 102 -11.90 -0.55 24.72
C MET A 102 -11.48 -2.02 24.58
N ILE A 103 -12.27 -2.82 23.87
CA ILE A 103 -12.02 -4.27 23.71
C ILE A 103 -11.58 -4.59 22.27
N GLN A 104 -12.47 -4.44 21.30
CA GLN A 104 -12.21 -4.85 19.91
C GLN A 104 -12.98 -4.01 18.90
N GLY A 105 -12.60 -4.15 17.63
CA GLY A 105 -13.38 -3.66 16.51
C GLY A 105 -14.52 -4.61 16.16
N LEU A 106 -15.64 -4.05 15.67
CA LEU A 106 -16.72 -4.81 15.07
C LEU A 106 -17.05 -4.26 13.68
N ASP A 107 -17.31 -5.16 12.75
CA ASP A 107 -17.67 -4.88 11.35
C ASP A 107 -18.47 -6.08 10.79
N TYR A 108 -18.78 -6.09 9.50
CA TYR A 108 -19.54 -7.17 8.88
C TYR A 108 -18.84 -8.54 8.88
N LYS A 109 -17.54 -8.61 9.18
CA LYS A 109 -16.75 -9.83 9.37
C LYS A 109 -16.52 -10.17 10.85
N HIS A 110 -16.47 -9.15 11.71
CA HIS A 110 -16.28 -9.23 13.16
C HIS A 110 -17.55 -8.77 13.87
N GLN A 111 -18.53 -9.67 14.07
CA GLN A 111 -19.88 -9.26 14.52
C GLN A 111 -20.15 -9.48 16.01
N THR A 112 -19.25 -10.17 16.73
CA THR A 112 -19.54 -10.73 18.06
C THR A 112 -18.44 -10.46 19.08
N ILE A 113 -18.83 -10.18 20.33
CA ILE A 113 -17.93 -10.09 21.49
C ILE A 113 -18.29 -11.22 22.46
N ILE A 114 -17.29 -11.99 22.90
CA ILE A 114 -17.49 -13.02 23.95
C ILE A 114 -17.52 -12.33 25.31
N LEU A 115 -18.55 -12.60 26.11
CA LEU A 115 -18.70 -12.05 27.46
C LEU A 115 -19.04 -13.16 28.45
N GLU A 116 -18.64 -13.00 29.72
CA GLU A 116 -18.91 -14.02 30.73
C GLU A 116 -20.41 -14.07 31.10
N PRO A 117 -20.96 -15.27 31.36
CA PRO A 117 -22.37 -15.42 31.74
C PRO A 117 -22.68 -14.84 33.11
N LYS A 118 -23.97 -14.61 33.39
CA LYS A 118 -24.49 -14.11 34.69
C LYS A 118 -23.93 -12.76 35.14
N LYS A 119 -23.32 -11.98 34.24
CA LYS A 119 -22.83 -10.62 34.50
C LYS A 119 -23.60 -9.60 33.69
N THR A 120 -23.74 -8.41 34.26
CA THR A 120 -24.26 -7.23 33.57
C THR A 120 -23.09 -6.34 33.20
N TYR A 121 -23.03 -5.93 31.93
CA TYR A 121 -21.99 -5.08 31.38
C TYR A 121 -22.56 -3.74 30.93
N ASP A 122 -21.80 -2.67 31.17
CA ASP A 122 -22.00 -1.39 30.50
C ASP A 122 -21.35 -1.49 29.10
N VAL A 123 -22.14 -1.25 28.05
CA VAL A 123 -21.71 -1.36 26.66
C VAL A 123 -21.77 0.01 26.03
N ALA A 124 -20.66 0.44 25.43
CA ALA A 124 -20.63 1.60 24.55
C ALA A 124 -20.03 1.23 23.20
N LEU A 125 -20.64 1.71 22.13
CA LEU A 125 -20.24 1.45 20.75
C LEU A 125 -20.02 2.80 20.08
N TYR A 126 -18.84 2.98 19.51
CA TYR A 126 -18.51 4.13 18.68
C TYR A 126 -18.49 3.70 17.21
N ILE A 127 -19.44 4.19 16.43
CA ILE A 127 -19.74 3.67 15.10
C ILE A 127 -19.45 4.74 14.06
N TYR A 128 -18.65 4.38 13.05
CA TYR A 128 -18.41 5.14 11.82
C TYR A 128 -19.26 4.61 10.67
N GLU A 129 -19.75 5.52 9.81
CA GLU A 129 -20.73 5.25 8.74
C GLU A 129 -21.94 4.42 9.21
N PRO A 130 -22.61 4.84 10.31
CA PRO A 130 -23.79 4.14 10.79
C PRO A 130 -24.89 4.15 9.73
N SER A 131 -25.40 2.96 9.43
CA SER A 131 -26.46 2.77 8.44
C SER A 131 -27.57 1.89 8.99
N ALA A 132 -28.75 1.95 8.36
CA ALA A 132 -29.91 1.13 8.73
C ALA A 132 -29.67 -0.39 8.62
N ARG A 133 -28.47 -0.79 8.18
CA ARG A 133 -27.98 -2.17 8.14
C ARG A 133 -27.31 -2.62 9.44
N MET A 134 -27.24 -1.77 10.47
CA MET A 134 -26.85 -2.19 11.82
C MET A 134 -28.09 -2.62 12.61
N ALA A 135 -28.13 -3.90 13.00
CA ALA A 135 -29.19 -4.42 13.85
C ALA A 135 -29.09 -3.87 15.28
N LEU A 136 -30.17 -4.04 16.04
CA LEU A 136 -30.14 -3.80 17.47
C LEU A 136 -29.26 -4.85 18.17
N PRO A 137 -28.49 -4.49 19.21
CA PRO A 137 -27.67 -5.47 19.94
C PRO A 137 -28.50 -6.64 20.48
N HIS A 138 -28.02 -7.87 20.33
CA HIS A 138 -28.65 -9.06 20.92
C HIS A 138 -27.62 -9.97 21.58
N VAL A 139 -28.06 -10.67 22.62
CA VAL A 139 -27.27 -11.73 23.25
C VAL A 139 -27.58 -13.05 22.58
N SER A 140 -26.54 -13.78 22.21
CA SER A 140 -26.65 -15.12 21.64
C SER A 140 -25.96 -16.14 22.52
N ILE A 141 -26.53 -17.34 22.61
CA ILE A 141 -25.87 -18.50 23.23
C ILE A 141 -25.35 -19.40 22.11
N ILE A 142 -24.08 -19.75 22.20
CA ILE A 142 -23.38 -20.62 21.26
C ILE A 142 -23.07 -21.95 21.95
N ASP A 143 -23.47 -23.06 21.32
CA ASP A 143 -23.14 -24.40 21.78
C ASP A 143 -21.78 -24.83 21.19
N ARG A 144 -20.75 -24.96 22.02
CA ARG A 144 -19.39 -25.29 21.56
C ARG A 144 -19.29 -26.66 20.92
N LYS A 145 -20.14 -27.61 21.32
CA LYS A 145 -20.09 -28.96 20.76
C LYS A 145 -20.69 -28.99 19.36
N ILE A 146 -21.82 -28.30 19.15
CA ILE A 146 -22.40 -28.14 17.81
C ILE A 146 -21.48 -27.30 16.92
N GLU A 147 -20.87 -26.23 17.44
CA GLU A 147 -19.90 -25.42 16.70
C GLU A 147 -18.66 -26.25 16.27
N LYS A 148 -18.10 -27.05 17.19
CA LYS A 148 -17.02 -27.98 16.87
C LYS A 148 -17.43 -28.92 15.75
N ALA A 149 -18.57 -29.60 15.88
CA ALA A 149 -19.09 -30.52 14.88
C ALA A 149 -19.35 -29.84 13.53
N TYR A 150 -19.84 -28.60 13.55
CA TYR A 150 -20.03 -27.80 12.34
C TYR A 150 -18.72 -27.59 11.58
N PHE A 151 -17.65 -27.15 12.26
CA PHE A 151 -16.35 -26.95 11.59
C PHE A 151 -15.66 -28.28 11.24
N ASP A 152 -15.78 -29.31 12.09
CA ASP A 152 -15.25 -30.64 11.80
C ASP A 152 -15.92 -31.27 10.58
N TYR A 153 -17.15 -30.87 10.25
CA TYR A 153 -17.88 -31.28 9.05
C TYR A 153 -17.65 -30.34 7.84
N LEU A 154 -17.64 -29.02 8.07
CA LEU A 154 -17.55 -27.99 7.02
C LEU A 154 -16.21 -28.04 6.29
N VAL A 155 -15.09 -28.11 7.01
CA VAL A 155 -13.77 -27.97 6.38
C VAL A 155 -13.46 -29.13 5.43
N PRO A 156 -13.75 -30.41 5.77
CA PRO A 156 -13.64 -31.50 4.80
C PRO A 156 -14.63 -31.33 3.64
N PHE A 157 -15.83 -30.81 3.88
CA PHE A 157 -16.78 -30.54 2.81
C PHE A 157 -16.24 -29.50 1.81
N GLU A 158 -15.70 -28.37 2.29
CA GLU A 158 -15.04 -27.36 1.45
C GLU A 158 -13.81 -27.94 0.73
N ALA A 159 -13.06 -28.85 1.37
CA ALA A 159 -11.93 -29.53 0.75
C ALA A 159 -12.39 -30.46 -0.39
N MET A 160 -13.45 -31.24 -0.17
CA MET A 160 -14.06 -32.08 -1.19
C MET A 160 -14.52 -31.27 -2.41
N GLU A 161 -15.04 -30.05 -2.22
CA GLU A 161 -15.51 -29.20 -3.32
C GLU A 161 -14.38 -28.67 -4.23
N CYS A 162 -13.12 -28.70 -3.79
CA CYS A 162 -11.98 -28.25 -4.60
C CYS A 162 -11.15 -29.40 -5.21
N LEU A 163 -11.57 -30.66 -5.04
CA LEU A 163 -10.92 -31.85 -5.57
C LEU A 163 -11.69 -32.43 -6.77
N GLU A 164 -10.98 -33.11 -7.67
CA GLU A 164 -11.59 -33.81 -8.80
C GLU A 164 -12.37 -35.06 -8.32
N GLU A 165 -13.60 -35.25 -8.81
CA GLU A 165 -14.54 -36.27 -8.30
C GLU A 165 -14.05 -37.73 -8.44
N ASN A 166 -13.10 -37.98 -9.35
CA ASN A 166 -12.53 -39.30 -9.63
C ASN A 166 -11.28 -39.63 -8.79
N THR A 167 -10.87 -38.73 -7.89
CA THR A 167 -9.70 -38.94 -7.02
C THR A 167 -10.04 -39.79 -5.79
N TYR A 168 -9.01 -40.43 -5.22
CA TYR A 168 -9.15 -41.18 -3.97
C TYR A 168 -9.53 -40.25 -2.82
N GLU A 169 -8.90 -39.08 -2.75
CA GLU A 169 -9.08 -38.06 -1.72
C GLU A 169 -10.53 -37.58 -1.69
N TYR A 170 -11.09 -37.24 -2.86
CA TYR A 170 -12.50 -36.87 -2.99
C TYR A 170 -13.42 -37.98 -2.47
N THR A 171 -13.16 -39.23 -2.89
CA THR A 171 -14.00 -40.38 -2.53
C THR A 171 -13.92 -40.69 -1.03
N ALA A 172 -12.73 -40.61 -0.44
CA ALA A 172 -12.50 -40.82 0.98
C ALA A 172 -13.25 -39.78 1.81
N ILE A 173 -13.10 -38.49 1.49
CA ILE A 173 -13.81 -37.41 2.19
C ILE A 173 -15.33 -37.55 2.04
N SER A 174 -15.82 -37.76 0.81
CA SER A 174 -17.26 -37.89 0.54
C SER A 174 -17.89 -39.05 1.31
N LYS A 175 -17.19 -40.19 1.42
CA LYS A 175 -17.66 -41.36 2.16
C LYS A 175 -17.85 -41.05 3.65
N HIS A 176 -16.88 -40.41 4.28
CA HIS A 176 -16.94 -40.10 5.70
C HIS A 176 -17.97 -38.99 6.01
N LEU A 177 -18.08 -37.98 5.14
CA LEU A 177 -19.11 -36.96 5.27
C LEU A 177 -20.52 -37.54 5.08
N GLU A 178 -20.73 -38.43 4.11
CA GLU A 178 -22.00 -39.13 3.94
C GLU A 178 -22.36 -39.96 5.18
N ALA A 179 -21.41 -40.73 5.72
CA ALA A 179 -21.63 -41.51 6.93
C ALA A 179 -21.99 -40.62 8.14
N ALA A 180 -21.26 -39.52 8.36
CA ALA A 180 -21.57 -38.56 9.41
C ALA A 180 -22.96 -37.94 9.21
N ALA A 181 -23.32 -37.57 7.99
CA ALA A 181 -24.64 -37.01 7.67
C ALA A 181 -25.79 -37.99 7.93
N LEU A 182 -25.57 -39.29 7.70
CA LEU A 182 -26.55 -40.35 7.98
C LEU A 182 -26.70 -40.65 9.47
N ILE A 183 -25.67 -40.37 10.30
CA ILE A 183 -25.77 -40.47 11.76
C ILE A 183 -26.64 -39.33 12.31
N ILE A 184 -26.51 -38.11 11.78
CA ILE A 184 -27.23 -36.94 12.28
C ILE A 184 -28.75 -37.06 12.05
N ASN A 185 -29.51 -37.18 13.13
CA ASN A 185 -30.96 -37.32 13.11
C ASN A 185 -31.65 -35.95 12.95
N ARG A 186 -31.94 -35.58 11.71
CA ARG A 186 -32.61 -34.33 11.34
C ARG A 186 -34.15 -34.42 11.34
N SER A 187 -34.72 -35.46 11.95
CA SER A 187 -36.19 -35.63 12.01
C SER A 187 -36.86 -34.55 12.88
N LYS A 188 -36.11 -33.99 13.84
CA LYS A 188 -36.51 -32.86 14.68
C LYS A 188 -35.27 -32.08 15.14
N ASP A 189 -34.90 -31.07 14.35
CA ASP A 189 -33.78 -30.17 14.67
C ASP A 189 -33.93 -29.56 16.07
N GLY A 190 -32.82 -29.51 16.82
CA GLY A 190 -32.77 -28.97 18.19
C GLY A 190 -33.36 -29.86 19.29
N SER A 191 -33.76 -31.10 19.00
CA SER A 191 -34.14 -32.09 20.01
C SER A 191 -32.91 -32.74 20.68
N ASP A 192 -33.10 -33.38 21.83
CA ASP A 192 -32.04 -34.14 22.51
C ASP A 192 -31.51 -35.27 21.61
N ASP A 193 -32.39 -35.98 20.90
CA ASP A 193 -31.99 -37.00 19.92
C ASP A 193 -31.13 -36.42 18.77
N TYR A 194 -31.47 -35.21 18.30
CA TYR A 194 -30.64 -34.50 17.32
C TYR A 194 -29.27 -34.17 17.92
N TYR A 195 -29.25 -33.61 19.13
CA TYR A 195 -28.03 -33.24 19.82
C TYR A 195 -27.09 -34.44 19.99
N ASP A 196 -27.59 -35.54 20.55
CA ASP A 196 -26.81 -36.77 20.75
C ASP A 196 -26.28 -37.33 19.43
N SER A 197 -27.07 -37.26 18.36
CA SER A 197 -26.64 -37.70 17.03
C SER A 197 -25.54 -36.82 16.42
N VAL A 198 -25.53 -35.51 16.71
CA VAL A 198 -24.46 -34.59 16.29
C VAL A 198 -23.15 -34.95 16.99
N ILE A 199 -23.21 -35.24 18.30
CA ILE A 199 -22.03 -35.68 19.06
C ILE A 199 -21.48 -37.00 18.52
N GLN A 200 -22.36 -37.97 18.25
CA GLN A 200 -21.96 -39.26 17.67
C GLN A 200 -21.33 -39.10 16.27
N ALA A 201 -21.85 -38.19 15.44
CA ALA A 201 -21.30 -37.91 14.12
C ALA A 201 -19.92 -37.23 14.19
N ASP A 202 -19.74 -36.31 15.14
CA ASP A 202 -18.46 -35.65 15.41
C ASP A 202 -17.40 -36.64 15.92
N GLU A 203 -17.76 -37.50 16.87
CA GLU A 203 -16.90 -38.60 17.35
C GLU A 203 -16.53 -39.57 16.22
N TYR A 204 -17.46 -39.86 15.32
CA TYR A 204 -17.18 -40.65 14.12
C TYR A 204 -16.15 -39.96 13.22
N LEU A 205 -16.33 -38.66 12.90
CA LEU A 205 -15.37 -37.92 12.08
C LEU A 205 -13.99 -37.85 12.74
N GLU A 206 -13.93 -37.65 14.05
CA GLU A 206 -12.67 -37.59 14.79
C GLU A 206 -11.90 -38.91 14.69
N ASN A 207 -12.56 -40.04 14.93
CA ASN A 207 -11.93 -41.35 14.98
C ASN A 207 -11.70 -41.99 13.61
N GLU A 208 -12.64 -41.83 12.68
CA GLU A 208 -12.61 -42.53 11.39
C GLU A 208 -12.03 -41.69 10.26
N PHE A 209 -12.23 -40.37 10.29
CA PHE A 209 -11.72 -39.47 9.25
C PHE A 209 -10.43 -38.76 9.69
N TYR A 210 -10.48 -37.96 10.76
CA TYR A 210 -9.32 -37.17 11.17
C TYR A 210 -8.15 -38.03 11.66
N ALA A 211 -8.40 -39.07 12.46
CA ALA A 211 -7.33 -39.92 12.98
C ALA A 211 -6.75 -40.92 11.95
N LYS A 212 -7.53 -41.35 10.95
CA LYS A 212 -7.11 -42.41 10.01
C LYS A 212 -6.82 -41.93 8.59
N GLU A 213 -7.44 -40.85 8.14
CA GLU A 213 -7.28 -40.34 6.77
C GLU A 213 -6.40 -39.10 6.66
N CYS A 214 -6.42 -38.21 7.66
CA CYS A 214 -5.64 -36.97 7.62
C CYS A 214 -4.15 -37.19 7.95
N GLY A 215 -3.31 -36.22 7.59
CA GLY A 215 -1.87 -36.19 7.91
C GLY A 215 -0.97 -36.96 6.94
N LYS A 216 -1.53 -37.52 5.87
CA LYS A 216 -0.79 -38.34 4.88
C LYS A 216 -0.10 -37.52 3.79
N ASN A 217 -0.49 -36.26 3.59
CA ASN A 217 0.09 -35.37 2.58
C ASN A 217 1.44 -34.79 3.08
N PRO A 218 2.56 -34.98 2.36
CA PRO A 218 3.86 -34.46 2.77
C PRO A 218 4.01 -32.94 2.57
N THR A 219 3.14 -32.31 1.76
CA THR A 219 3.24 -30.88 1.46
C THR A 219 2.72 -30.03 2.63
N VAL A 220 3.49 -29.01 2.99
CA VAL A 220 3.17 -28.05 4.05
C VAL A 220 3.04 -26.65 3.45
N VAL A 221 1.98 -25.95 3.85
CA VAL A 221 1.80 -24.52 3.60
C VAL A 221 1.88 -23.82 4.94
N LYS A 222 2.85 -22.92 5.09
CA LYS A 222 2.95 -22.08 6.28
C LYS A 222 1.86 -21.03 6.24
N THR A 223 1.26 -20.73 7.38
CA THR A 223 0.17 -19.78 7.52
C THR A 223 0.51 -18.69 8.50
N LEU A 224 0.13 -17.46 8.20
CA LEU A 224 0.39 -16.30 9.06
C LEU A 224 -0.79 -15.34 9.03
N GLY A 225 -1.33 -14.99 10.20
CA GLY A 225 -2.35 -13.96 10.28
C GLY A 225 -1.79 -12.61 9.82
N HIS A 226 -2.53 -11.90 8.98
CA HIS A 226 -2.15 -10.58 8.51
C HIS A 226 -3.38 -9.69 8.36
N SER A 227 -3.16 -8.38 8.37
CA SER A 227 -4.17 -7.39 8.04
C SER A 227 -3.46 -6.23 7.37
N HIS A 228 -3.49 -6.21 6.05
CA HIS A 228 -3.05 -5.06 5.30
C HIS A 228 -4.01 -3.89 5.59
N LEU A 229 -3.48 -2.73 5.95
CA LEU A 229 -4.29 -1.57 6.32
C LEU A 229 -3.72 -0.33 5.63
N ASP A 230 -4.45 0.15 4.63
CA ASP A 230 -4.07 1.34 3.90
C ASP A 230 -4.15 2.56 4.81
N VAL A 231 -3.05 3.29 4.91
CA VAL A 231 -3.01 4.49 5.77
C VAL A 231 -3.94 5.58 5.24
N ALA A 232 -4.18 5.60 3.93
CA ALA A 232 -5.28 6.32 3.30
C ALA A 232 -5.55 5.71 1.91
N TRP A 233 -6.83 5.58 1.56
CA TRP A 233 -7.26 5.11 0.25
C TRP A 233 -8.67 5.62 -0.06
N ARG A 234 -9.69 4.80 0.23
CA ARG A 234 -11.12 5.17 0.18
C ARG A 234 -11.61 5.86 1.46
N TRP A 235 -10.69 6.12 2.39
CA TRP A 235 -10.89 6.80 3.66
C TRP A 235 -9.69 7.71 3.95
N THR A 236 -9.85 8.61 4.91
CA THR A 236 -8.81 9.55 5.35
C THR A 236 -7.81 8.89 6.31
N VAL A 237 -6.66 9.51 6.50
CA VAL A 237 -5.67 9.10 7.51
C VAL A 237 -6.27 9.10 8.92
N ASP A 238 -7.16 10.04 9.24
CA ASP A 238 -7.84 10.08 10.54
C ASP A 238 -8.74 8.86 10.75
N GLN A 239 -9.37 8.36 9.68
CA GLN A 239 -10.15 7.14 9.79
C GLN A 239 -9.28 5.90 9.98
N THR A 240 -8.08 5.88 9.40
CA THR A 240 -7.10 4.81 9.62
C THR A 240 -6.69 4.71 11.08
N LYS A 241 -6.58 5.83 11.81
CA LYS A 241 -6.30 5.81 13.26
C LYS A 241 -7.33 5.00 14.04
N GLU A 242 -8.60 5.08 13.67
CA GLU A 242 -9.64 4.23 14.26
C GLU A 242 -9.60 2.79 13.74
N LYS A 243 -9.27 2.59 12.45
CA LYS A 243 -9.10 1.25 11.87
C LYS A 243 -7.95 0.49 12.54
N ALA A 244 -6.86 1.17 12.89
CA ALA A 244 -5.75 0.61 13.64
C ALA A 244 -6.23 0.15 15.02
N GLN A 245 -6.95 1.01 15.75
CA GLN A 245 -7.61 0.67 17.02
C GLN A 245 -8.49 -0.59 16.88
N ARG A 246 -9.38 -0.64 15.90
CA ARG A 246 -10.26 -1.79 15.64
C ARG A 246 -9.47 -3.07 15.34
N THR A 247 -8.54 -2.99 14.40
CA THR A 247 -7.76 -4.15 13.93
C THR A 247 -6.91 -4.74 15.05
N PHE A 248 -6.12 -3.92 15.74
CA PHE A 248 -5.26 -4.41 16.82
C PHE A 248 -6.07 -4.88 18.03
N GLY A 249 -7.20 -4.23 18.33
CA GLY A 249 -8.13 -4.69 19.37
C GLY A 249 -8.71 -6.07 19.06
N SER A 250 -9.22 -6.28 17.84
CA SER A 250 -9.73 -7.58 17.40
C SER A 250 -8.66 -8.68 17.40
N VAL A 251 -7.43 -8.35 16.96
CA VAL A 251 -6.30 -9.29 17.00
C VAL A 251 -5.94 -9.66 18.44
N ALA A 252 -5.83 -8.68 19.34
CA ALA A 252 -5.51 -8.92 20.75
C ALA A 252 -6.59 -9.75 21.45
N GLU A 253 -7.86 -9.44 21.19
CA GLU A 253 -8.99 -10.19 21.75
C GLU A 253 -9.02 -11.63 21.25
N LEU A 254 -8.86 -11.85 19.93
CA LEU A 254 -8.80 -13.19 19.35
C LEU A 254 -7.63 -14.01 19.93
N MET A 255 -6.49 -13.36 20.18
CA MET A 255 -5.33 -14.01 20.81
C MET A 255 -5.60 -14.54 22.22
N LYS A 256 -6.58 -14.02 22.96
CA LYS A 256 -6.95 -14.56 24.28
C LYS A 256 -7.60 -15.95 24.17
N HIS A 257 -8.30 -16.21 23.07
CA HIS A 257 -9.02 -17.46 22.83
C HIS A 257 -8.22 -18.51 22.03
N TYR A 258 -7.23 -18.07 21.24
CA TYR A 258 -6.44 -18.93 20.36
C TYR A 258 -4.93 -18.82 20.63
N PRO A 259 -4.35 -19.59 21.56
CA PRO A 259 -2.92 -19.54 21.90
C PRO A 259 -1.97 -19.86 20.74
N ASP A 260 -2.45 -20.65 19.78
CA ASP A 260 -1.79 -21.06 18.54
C ASP A 260 -1.78 -19.97 17.46
N TYR A 261 -2.58 -18.91 17.61
CA TYR A 261 -2.64 -17.79 16.67
C TYR A 261 -1.31 -17.03 16.61
N ARG A 262 -0.82 -16.80 15.39
CA ARG A 262 0.29 -15.89 15.07
C ARG A 262 -0.16 -14.84 14.08
N PHE A 263 0.29 -13.61 14.29
CA PHE A 263 -0.07 -12.45 13.47
C PHE A 263 1.19 -11.66 13.13
N MET A 264 1.18 -10.96 12.00
CA MET A 264 2.22 -9.99 11.66
C MET A 264 1.64 -8.64 11.21
N SER A 265 2.30 -7.55 11.58
CA SER A 265 2.01 -6.21 11.06
C SER A 265 3.29 -5.47 10.65
N SER A 266 3.21 -4.79 9.50
CA SER A 266 4.36 -4.29 8.71
C SER A 266 4.68 -2.82 8.92
N GLN A 267 3.72 -2.02 9.39
CA GLN A 267 3.77 -0.55 9.32
C GLN A 267 3.96 0.09 10.70
N PRO A 268 5.18 0.56 11.05
CA PRO A 268 5.46 1.43 12.19
C PRO A 268 4.49 2.60 12.36
N GLN A 269 4.06 3.23 11.26
CA GLN A 269 3.08 4.32 11.29
C GLN A 269 1.75 3.93 11.97
N LEU A 270 1.28 2.69 11.82
CA LEU A 270 0.05 2.21 12.46
C LEU A 270 0.22 2.02 13.97
N PHE A 271 1.40 1.56 14.40
CA PHE A 271 1.74 1.47 15.81
C PHE A 271 1.90 2.85 16.46
N GLN A 272 2.46 3.82 15.74
CA GLN A 272 2.52 5.21 16.19
C GLN A 272 1.10 5.77 16.41
N PHE A 273 0.19 5.56 15.46
CA PHE A 273 -1.23 5.93 15.65
C PHE A 273 -1.85 5.22 16.85
N LEU A 274 -1.60 3.92 17.02
CA LEU A 274 -2.13 3.18 18.16
C LEU A 274 -1.59 3.70 19.51
N LYS A 275 -0.30 4.05 19.57
CA LYS A 275 0.35 4.62 20.75
C LYS A 275 -0.25 5.97 21.14
N GLU A 276 -0.59 6.80 20.16
CA GLU A 276 -1.22 8.12 20.37
C GLU A 276 -2.69 7.98 20.78
N GLU A 277 -3.44 7.12 20.09
CA GLU A 277 -4.90 7.08 20.19
C GLU A 277 -5.39 6.10 21.27
N ALA A 278 -4.70 4.98 21.49
CA ALA A 278 -5.08 3.93 22.43
C ALA A 278 -3.85 3.33 23.15
N PRO A 279 -3.18 4.09 24.02
CA PRO A 279 -1.93 3.68 24.67
C PRO A 279 -2.04 2.38 25.48
N GLU A 280 -3.17 2.11 26.14
CA GLU A 280 -3.37 0.85 26.88
C GLU A 280 -3.39 -0.38 25.95
N LEU A 281 -4.04 -0.27 24.80
CA LEU A 281 -4.05 -1.32 23.78
C LEU A 281 -2.66 -1.46 23.15
N TYR A 282 -1.96 -0.35 22.92
CA TYR A 282 -0.57 -0.37 22.46
C TYR A 282 0.35 -1.14 23.42
N ASP A 283 0.20 -0.95 24.73
CA ASP A 283 0.96 -1.70 25.74
C ASP A 283 0.63 -3.21 25.72
N GLU A 284 -0.64 -3.58 25.53
CA GLU A 284 -1.05 -4.99 25.33
C GLU A 284 -0.40 -5.59 24.07
N ILE A 285 -0.39 -4.84 22.96
CA ILE A 285 0.30 -5.25 21.72
C ILE A 285 1.81 -5.42 21.96
N LYS A 286 2.48 -4.50 22.68
CA LYS A 286 3.91 -4.65 23.04
C LYS A 286 4.17 -5.95 23.81
N GLN A 287 3.28 -6.33 24.72
CA GLN A 287 3.39 -7.59 25.46
C GLN A 287 3.23 -8.80 24.53
N LEU A 288 2.27 -8.78 23.60
CA LEU A 288 2.07 -9.86 22.61
C LEU A 288 3.26 -9.98 21.64
N VAL A 289 3.90 -8.87 21.29
CA VAL A 289 5.15 -8.84 20.50
C VAL A 289 6.31 -9.45 21.30
N ALA A 290 6.45 -9.12 22.58
CA ALA A 290 7.48 -9.66 23.47
C ALA A 290 7.30 -11.17 23.71
N GLN A 291 6.05 -11.65 23.76
CA GLN A 291 5.70 -13.08 23.81
C GLN A 291 5.95 -13.81 22.48
N GLY A 292 6.27 -13.09 21.40
CA GLY A 292 6.48 -13.66 20.07
C GLY A 292 5.19 -14.17 19.42
N ARG A 293 4.03 -13.63 19.82
CA ARG A 293 2.72 -13.93 19.22
C ARG A 293 2.41 -13.01 18.05
N ILE A 294 2.89 -11.76 18.14
CA ILE A 294 2.87 -10.79 17.04
C ILE A 294 4.31 -10.58 16.54
N ASP A 295 4.49 -10.78 15.23
CA ASP A 295 5.69 -10.39 14.51
C ASP A 295 5.54 -8.95 14.01
N VAL A 296 6.63 -8.20 14.14
CA VAL A 296 6.72 -6.81 13.67
C VAL A 296 7.96 -6.70 12.80
N ASP A 297 7.75 -6.67 11.50
CA ASP A 297 8.80 -6.58 10.48
C ASP A 297 8.16 -6.05 9.18
N GLY A 298 8.93 -5.40 8.33
CA GLY A 298 8.41 -4.69 7.16
C GLY A 298 9.34 -3.62 6.59
N GLY A 299 10.51 -3.41 7.21
CA GLY A 299 11.60 -2.57 6.72
C GLY A 299 11.35 -1.07 6.85
N MET A 300 10.31 -0.57 6.19
CA MET A 300 10.01 0.86 6.06
C MET A 300 9.06 1.38 7.16
N TRP A 301 8.94 2.71 7.27
CA TRP A 301 8.04 3.38 8.20
C TRP A 301 6.56 3.10 7.88
N LEU A 302 6.26 2.96 6.60
CA LEU A 302 5.00 2.44 6.06
C LEU A 302 5.27 1.75 4.71
N GLU A 303 4.23 1.17 4.12
CA GLU A 303 4.32 0.53 2.80
C GLU A 303 4.35 1.59 1.68
N SER A 304 5.53 2.16 1.45
CA SER A 304 5.78 3.28 0.52
C SER A 304 5.71 2.84 -0.94
N ASP A 305 5.28 3.74 -1.82
CA ASP A 305 5.55 3.61 -3.25
C ASP A 305 7.06 3.51 -3.52
N CYS A 306 7.44 2.75 -4.54
CA CYS A 306 8.84 2.43 -4.86
C CYS A 306 9.31 2.98 -6.22
N ASN A 307 8.55 3.88 -6.84
CA ASN A 307 8.88 4.48 -8.14
C ASN A 307 9.07 6.00 -8.05
N ILE A 308 8.16 6.70 -7.37
CA ILE A 308 8.10 8.15 -7.32
C ILE A 308 9.07 8.75 -6.28
N PRO A 309 9.17 8.24 -5.04
CA PRO A 309 10.06 8.80 -4.03
C PRO A 309 11.53 8.78 -4.46
N SER A 310 12.33 9.71 -3.92
CA SER A 310 13.78 9.71 -4.11
C SER A 310 14.48 8.56 -3.38
N GLY A 311 15.73 8.25 -3.76
CA GLY A 311 16.57 7.31 -3.02
C GLY A 311 16.80 7.73 -1.55
N GLU A 312 16.88 9.03 -1.27
CA GLU A 312 16.97 9.53 0.11
C GLU A 312 15.69 9.23 0.88
N SER A 313 14.52 9.38 0.25
CA SER A 313 13.23 9.01 0.85
C SER A 313 13.17 7.52 1.19
N PHE A 314 13.67 6.62 0.34
CA PHE A 314 13.78 5.20 0.69
C PHE A 314 14.68 4.96 1.90
N VAL A 315 15.80 5.68 2.00
CA VAL A 315 16.67 5.62 3.18
C VAL A 315 15.93 6.12 4.43
N ARG A 316 15.18 7.22 4.34
CA ARG A 316 14.39 7.76 5.47
C ARG A 316 13.27 6.83 5.89
N GLN A 317 12.55 6.23 4.93
CA GLN A 317 11.55 5.19 5.21
C GLN A 317 12.17 4.05 6.04
N LEU A 318 13.36 3.56 5.66
CA LEU A 318 14.05 2.49 6.39
C LEU A 318 14.58 2.94 7.75
N ILE A 319 15.16 4.14 7.86
CA ILE A 319 15.65 4.69 9.13
C ILE A 319 14.49 4.78 10.13
N TYR A 320 13.42 5.50 9.77
CA TYR A 320 12.29 5.67 10.68
C TYR A 320 11.59 4.35 10.99
N GLY A 321 11.46 3.46 10.00
CA GLY A 321 10.84 2.16 10.22
C GLY A 321 11.63 1.28 11.17
N LYS A 322 12.92 1.08 10.89
CA LYS A 322 13.81 0.24 11.71
C LYS A 322 14.02 0.82 13.10
N ASP A 323 14.22 2.14 13.21
CA ASP A 323 14.43 2.79 14.51
C ASP A 323 13.20 2.69 15.40
N PHE A 324 12.00 2.83 14.84
CA PHE A 324 10.76 2.62 15.59
C PHE A 324 10.66 1.18 16.09
N ILE A 325 10.82 0.18 15.20
CA ILE A 325 10.72 -1.24 15.60
C ILE A 325 11.76 -1.59 16.67
N LYS A 326 12.98 -1.07 16.53
CA LYS A 326 14.07 -1.30 17.49
C LYS A 326 13.81 -0.62 18.83
N SER A 327 13.43 0.65 18.84
CA SER A 327 13.20 1.42 20.07
C SER A 327 11.97 0.94 20.83
N GLU A 328 10.88 0.62 20.13
CA GLU A 328 9.61 0.27 20.77
C GLU A 328 9.50 -1.22 21.11
N PHE A 329 10.03 -2.11 20.27
CA PHE A 329 9.85 -3.55 20.41
C PHE A 329 11.16 -4.33 20.65
N GLY A 330 12.32 -3.67 20.60
CA GLY A 330 13.62 -4.33 20.80
C GLY A 330 14.00 -5.32 19.70
N LYS A 331 13.37 -5.24 18.52
CA LYS A 331 13.62 -6.12 17.36
C LYS A 331 14.35 -5.35 16.25
N ASP A 332 15.15 -6.06 15.46
CA ASP A 332 15.72 -5.51 14.22
C ASP A 332 14.92 -6.05 13.03
N SER A 333 14.41 -5.14 12.20
CA SER A 333 13.57 -5.43 11.04
C SER A 333 14.45 -5.91 9.87
N LYS A 334 14.22 -7.13 9.40
CA LYS A 334 15.06 -7.83 8.40
C LYS A 334 14.38 -8.06 7.06
N VAL A 335 13.10 -7.72 6.95
CA VAL A 335 12.27 -7.99 5.78
C VAL A 335 11.68 -6.69 5.27
N LEU A 336 11.84 -6.39 3.98
CA LEU A 336 10.99 -5.41 3.32
C LEU A 336 9.70 -6.12 2.87
N TRP A 337 8.58 -5.79 3.47
CA TRP A 337 7.26 -6.35 3.19
C TRP A 337 6.40 -5.31 2.46
N LEU A 338 6.17 -5.50 1.15
CA LEU A 338 5.40 -4.60 0.30
C LEU A 338 4.43 -5.39 -0.58
N PRO A 339 3.31 -5.89 -0.02
CA PRO A 339 2.36 -6.73 -0.74
C PRO A 339 1.70 -6.02 -1.92
N ASP A 340 1.37 -4.73 -1.78
CA ASP A 340 0.49 -4.01 -2.70
C ASP A 340 1.13 -2.86 -3.50
N VAL A 341 2.45 -2.72 -3.48
CA VAL A 341 3.13 -1.59 -4.15
C VAL A 341 3.23 -1.79 -5.69
N PHE A 342 3.04 -0.71 -6.44
CA PHE A 342 2.87 -0.72 -7.90
C PHE A 342 4.21 -0.73 -8.69
N GLY A 343 5.07 -1.70 -8.42
CA GLY A 343 6.39 -1.88 -9.05
C GLY A 343 7.56 -1.45 -8.16
N TYR A 344 8.79 -1.89 -8.50
CA TYR A 344 9.94 -1.72 -7.60
C TYR A 344 11.23 -1.33 -8.33
N SER A 345 11.79 -0.18 -7.92
CA SER A 345 13.07 0.34 -8.43
C SER A 345 14.24 -0.63 -8.26
N ALA A 346 15.05 -0.76 -9.32
CA ALA A 346 16.29 -1.54 -9.34
C ALA A 346 17.40 -1.01 -8.39
N ALA A 347 17.20 0.14 -7.74
CA ALA A 347 18.12 0.65 -6.72
C ALA A 347 17.88 0.02 -5.33
N LEU A 348 16.70 -0.53 -5.08
CA LEU A 348 16.30 -1.06 -3.77
C LEU A 348 17.24 -2.15 -3.22
N PRO A 349 17.70 -3.16 -4.01
CA PRO A 349 18.59 -4.18 -3.47
C PRO A 349 19.86 -3.62 -2.80
N GLN A 350 20.44 -2.55 -3.37
CA GLN A 350 21.60 -1.88 -2.78
C GLN A 350 21.23 -1.20 -1.46
N ILE A 351 20.13 -0.46 -1.45
CA ILE A 351 19.67 0.30 -0.28
C ILE A 351 19.33 -0.66 0.87
N LEU A 352 18.59 -1.73 0.59
CA LEU A 352 18.21 -2.76 1.55
C LEU A 352 19.42 -3.45 2.17
N LYS A 353 20.38 -3.86 1.33
CA LYS A 353 21.60 -4.50 1.81
C LYS A 353 22.42 -3.58 2.72
N LYS A 354 22.52 -2.29 2.39
CA LYS A 354 23.19 -1.28 3.25
C LYS A 354 22.43 -1.01 4.55
N ALA A 355 21.11 -1.21 4.56
CA ALA A 355 20.26 -1.10 5.76
C ALA A 355 20.18 -2.42 6.58
N GLY A 356 20.88 -3.48 6.15
CA GLY A 356 20.85 -4.78 6.81
C GLY A 356 19.48 -5.46 6.75
N VAL A 357 18.75 -5.26 5.65
CA VAL A 357 17.51 -5.94 5.28
C VAL A 357 17.86 -7.02 4.26
N ASP A 358 17.58 -8.28 4.61
CA ASP A 358 18.09 -9.45 3.90
C ASP A 358 17.05 -10.09 2.96
N TYR A 359 15.77 -9.76 3.19
CA TYR A 359 14.62 -10.36 2.50
C TYR A 359 13.70 -9.30 1.91
N PHE A 360 13.08 -9.63 0.77
CA PHE A 360 12.01 -8.85 0.15
C PHE A 360 10.79 -9.73 -0.14
N VAL A 361 9.59 -9.25 0.20
CA VAL A 361 8.32 -9.95 0.00
C VAL A 361 7.29 -9.04 -0.67
N THR A 362 6.64 -9.53 -1.72
CA THR A 362 5.60 -8.80 -2.46
C THR A 362 4.60 -9.73 -3.18
N GLY A 363 3.43 -9.23 -3.55
CA GLY A 363 2.41 -9.96 -4.34
C GLY A 363 2.02 -9.25 -5.62
N LYS A 364 2.04 -7.91 -5.64
CA LYS A 364 1.47 -7.10 -6.72
C LYS A 364 2.03 -7.38 -8.11
N ILE A 365 3.28 -7.85 -8.22
CA ILE A 365 3.89 -8.24 -9.50
C ILE A 365 3.08 -9.31 -10.25
N SER A 366 2.31 -10.15 -9.55
CA SER A 366 1.44 -11.14 -10.21
C SER A 366 0.32 -10.52 -11.03
N TRP A 367 0.03 -9.23 -10.88
CA TRP A 367 -1.05 -8.52 -11.56
C TRP A 367 -0.65 -7.99 -12.95
N SER A 368 0.61 -8.23 -13.35
CA SER A 368 1.10 -7.88 -14.70
C SER A 368 0.21 -8.47 -15.79
N ASP A 369 -0.20 -7.63 -16.75
CA ASP A 369 -1.20 -7.98 -17.77
C ASP A 369 -0.64 -8.67 -19.02
N VAL A 370 0.67 -8.56 -19.28
CA VAL A 370 1.32 -9.17 -20.45
C VAL A 370 2.23 -10.34 -20.07
N ASN A 371 3.11 -10.18 -19.10
CA ASN A 371 4.11 -11.19 -18.70
C ASN A 371 3.97 -11.59 -17.22
N SER A 372 4.33 -12.85 -16.92
CA SER A 372 4.50 -13.28 -15.53
C SER A 372 5.96 -13.51 -15.19
N MET A 373 6.28 -13.33 -13.91
CA MET A 373 7.60 -13.66 -13.39
C MET A 373 7.83 -15.17 -13.45
N PRO A 374 9.03 -15.61 -13.89
CA PRO A 374 9.32 -17.04 -14.07
C PRO A 374 9.47 -17.80 -12.74
N HIS A 375 9.82 -17.08 -11.67
CA HIS A 375 10.08 -17.64 -10.35
C HIS A 375 9.42 -16.78 -9.25
N ASP A 376 8.86 -17.44 -8.24
CA ASP A 376 8.32 -16.79 -7.03
C ASP A 376 9.36 -16.78 -5.88
N SER A 377 10.51 -17.42 -6.05
CA SER A 377 11.66 -17.33 -5.13
C SER A 377 12.95 -17.22 -5.92
N PHE A 378 13.71 -16.17 -5.69
CA PHE A 378 14.90 -15.84 -6.46
C PHE A 378 15.76 -14.80 -5.73
N TYR A 379 16.99 -14.59 -6.21
CA TYR A 379 17.77 -13.42 -5.80
C TYR A 379 17.47 -12.24 -6.72
N TRP A 380 17.09 -11.11 -6.14
CA TRP A 380 16.90 -9.87 -6.87
C TRP A 380 18.19 -9.03 -6.82
N ARG A 381 18.76 -8.76 -7.98
CA ARG A 381 19.98 -7.98 -8.16
C ARG A 381 19.66 -6.55 -8.60
N GLY A 382 20.21 -5.60 -7.87
CA GLY A 382 20.13 -4.18 -8.19
C GLY A 382 21.20 -3.75 -9.20
N ILE A 383 21.09 -2.52 -9.69
CA ILE A 383 21.97 -1.96 -10.73
C ILE A 383 23.47 -1.95 -10.38
N ASP A 384 23.82 -2.04 -9.10
CA ASP A 384 25.20 -2.09 -8.60
C ASP A 384 25.74 -3.51 -8.41
N GLY A 385 24.92 -4.54 -8.64
CA GLY A 385 25.24 -5.94 -8.36
C GLY A 385 24.93 -6.41 -6.94
N SER A 386 24.39 -5.57 -6.06
CA SER A 386 23.89 -6.00 -4.75
C SER A 386 22.66 -6.90 -4.92
N GLU A 387 22.53 -7.91 -4.06
CA GLU A 387 21.47 -8.91 -4.15
C GLU A 387 20.73 -9.06 -2.81
N VAL A 388 19.41 -9.26 -2.89
CA VAL A 388 18.49 -9.55 -1.78
C VAL A 388 17.68 -10.79 -2.13
N PHE A 389 17.37 -11.65 -1.15
CA PHE A 389 16.51 -12.82 -1.39
C PHE A 389 15.05 -12.38 -1.45
N THR A 390 14.35 -12.74 -2.51
CA THR A 390 12.98 -12.32 -2.79
C THR A 390 12.05 -13.51 -2.81
N HIS A 391 10.89 -13.38 -2.16
CA HIS A 391 9.80 -14.34 -2.19
C HIS A 391 8.48 -13.65 -2.54
N PHE A 392 7.70 -14.19 -3.47
CA PHE A 392 6.38 -13.68 -3.79
C PHE A 392 5.26 -14.47 -3.10
N PHE A 393 4.16 -13.79 -2.76
CA PHE A 393 2.95 -14.51 -2.37
C PHE A 393 2.48 -15.42 -3.50
N THR A 394 1.95 -16.57 -3.14
CA THR A 394 1.46 -17.55 -4.12
C THR A 394 0.07 -18.08 -3.78
N THR A 395 -0.68 -17.42 -2.90
CA THR A 395 -2.10 -17.77 -2.72
C THR A 395 -2.91 -17.15 -3.87
N MET A 396 -3.63 -17.97 -4.63
CA MET A 396 -4.47 -17.48 -5.72
C MET A 396 -5.67 -16.65 -5.21
N ASP A 397 -5.91 -15.50 -5.83
CA ASP A 397 -7.12 -14.71 -5.64
C ASP A 397 -8.22 -15.19 -6.59
N PHE A 398 -9.13 -16.01 -6.06
CA PHE A 398 -10.23 -16.56 -6.85
C PHE A 398 -11.30 -15.55 -7.21
N GLU A 399 -11.47 -14.47 -6.42
CA GLU A 399 -12.45 -13.42 -6.71
C GLU A 399 -11.93 -12.53 -7.83
N CYS A 400 -10.68 -12.09 -7.73
CA CYS A 400 -10.01 -11.32 -8.79
C CYS A 400 -9.91 -12.12 -10.09
N GLN A 401 -9.57 -13.42 -10.02
CA GLN A 401 -9.57 -14.27 -11.21
C GLN A 401 -10.95 -14.40 -11.84
N ALA A 402 -12.03 -14.45 -11.06
CA ALA A 402 -13.39 -14.48 -11.59
C ALA A 402 -13.79 -13.15 -12.26
N PHE A 403 -13.26 -12.03 -11.77
CA PHE A 403 -13.44 -10.71 -12.38
C PHE A 403 -12.65 -10.56 -13.69
N PHE A 404 -11.46 -11.19 -13.78
CA PHE A 404 -10.60 -11.22 -14.96
C PHE A 404 -10.44 -12.66 -15.52
N PRO A 405 -11.51 -13.24 -16.09
CA PRO A 405 -11.50 -14.66 -16.50
C PRO A 405 -10.52 -14.96 -17.64
N ASP A 406 -10.15 -13.95 -18.43
CA ASP A 406 -9.23 -14.06 -19.56
C ASP A 406 -7.74 -13.91 -19.17
N ALA A 407 -7.45 -13.67 -17.88
CA ALA A 407 -6.08 -13.53 -17.42
C ALA A 407 -5.30 -14.85 -17.61
N THR A 408 -4.13 -14.73 -18.20
CA THR A 408 -3.27 -15.88 -18.58
C THR A 408 -2.45 -16.42 -17.42
N PHE A 409 -2.37 -15.67 -16.32
CA PHE A 409 -1.62 -16.03 -15.12
C PHE A 409 -2.47 -15.79 -13.86
N PRO A 410 -2.23 -16.54 -12.77
CA PRO A 410 -2.99 -16.35 -11.53
C PRO A 410 -2.69 -15.01 -10.87
N TYR A 411 -3.75 -14.28 -10.53
CA TYR A 411 -3.67 -13.22 -9.53
C TYR A 411 -3.42 -13.83 -8.16
N VAL A 412 -2.54 -13.22 -7.36
CA VAL A 412 -2.28 -13.64 -5.99
C VAL A 412 -2.81 -12.60 -5.01
N LEU A 413 -3.23 -13.08 -3.83
CA LEU A 413 -3.66 -12.26 -2.71
C LEU A 413 -2.70 -12.38 -1.53
N PHE A 414 -2.79 -11.38 -0.65
CA PHE A 414 -2.16 -11.34 0.66
C PHE A 414 -3.20 -11.23 1.80
N ASN A 415 -4.48 -11.00 1.47
CA ASN A 415 -5.63 -11.00 2.37
C ASN A 415 -6.47 -12.27 2.18
N GLY A 416 -5.94 -13.42 2.57
CA GLY A 416 -6.60 -14.70 2.36
C GLY A 416 -7.69 -15.01 3.39
N SER A 417 -8.54 -15.97 3.03
CA SER A 417 -9.36 -16.72 3.98
C SER A 417 -8.73 -18.09 4.22
N MET A 418 -8.90 -18.64 5.42
CA MET A 418 -8.43 -19.99 5.77
C MET A 418 -9.30 -21.10 5.15
N THR A 419 -9.54 -21.06 3.84
CA THR A 419 -10.30 -22.08 3.10
C THR A 419 -9.36 -23.17 2.57
N PRO A 420 -9.83 -24.44 2.46
CA PRO A 420 -9.03 -25.49 1.83
C PRO A 420 -8.56 -25.12 0.41
N ARG A 421 -9.40 -24.43 -0.36
CA ARG A 421 -9.11 -24.02 -1.73
C ARG A 421 -7.93 -23.06 -1.82
N GLU A 422 -7.86 -22.07 -0.95
CA GLU A 422 -6.76 -21.08 -0.91
C GLU A 422 -5.46 -21.66 -0.34
N VAL A 423 -5.56 -22.47 0.71
CA VAL A 423 -4.37 -23.18 1.23
C VAL A 423 -3.80 -24.11 0.17
N LYS A 424 -4.65 -24.83 -0.58
CA LYS A 424 -4.20 -25.67 -1.70
C LYS A 424 -3.57 -24.82 -2.82
N SER A 425 -4.20 -23.71 -3.20
CA SER A 425 -3.71 -22.86 -4.30
C SER A 425 -2.34 -22.26 -4.00
N SER A 426 -2.05 -21.98 -2.72
CA SER A 426 -0.76 -21.49 -2.22
C SER A 426 0.42 -22.34 -2.69
N TYR A 427 0.23 -23.66 -2.79
CA TYR A 427 1.24 -24.58 -3.32
C TYR A 427 1.04 -24.85 -4.82
N ASP A 428 -0.20 -25.00 -5.29
CA ASP A 428 -0.48 -25.35 -6.69
C ASP A 428 0.13 -24.33 -7.66
N VAL A 429 0.00 -23.03 -7.41
CA VAL A 429 0.47 -21.98 -8.33
C VAL A 429 1.93 -21.59 -8.13
N TYR A 430 2.56 -22.00 -7.02
CA TYR A 430 3.98 -21.75 -6.78
C TYR A 430 4.83 -22.44 -7.86
N ARG A 431 5.61 -21.67 -8.61
CA ARG A 431 6.38 -22.11 -9.79
C ARG A 431 7.73 -22.68 -9.40
N SER A 432 8.33 -22.19 -8.31
CA SER A 432 9.70 -22.54 -7.90
C SER A 432 9.81 -23.86 -7.09
N LYS A 433 8.95 -24.85 -7.39
CA LYS A 433 8.83 -26.13 -6.67
C LYS A 433 10.11 -26.97 -6.67
N GLN A 434 10.93 -26.84 -7.71
CA GLN A 434 12.21 -27.55 -7.80
C GLN A 434 13.26 -27.04 -6.81
N PHE A 435 13.09 -25.81 -6.29
CA PHE A 435 14.03 -25.19 -5.35
C PHE A 435 13.56 -25.26 -3.90
N ASN A 436 12.25 -25.30 -3.67
CA ASN A 436 11.63 -25.30 -2.35
C ASN A 436 10.20 -25.85 -2.45
N SER A 437 9.67 -26.48 -1.40
CA SER A 437 8.30 -27.01 -1.36
C SER A 437 7.40 -26.35 -0.31
N VAL A 438 7.92 -25.37 0.43
CA VAL A 438 7.20 -24.69 1.52
C VAL A 438 6.73 -23.31 1.04
N THR A 439 5.44 -23.01 1.11
CA THR A 439 4.89 -21.70 0.69
C THR A 439 4.19 -20.99 1.85
N LEU A 440 3.89 -19.70 1.68
CA LEU A 440 3.18 -18.89 2.66
C LEU A 440 1.77 -18.56 2.19
N HIS A 441 0.82 -18.79 3.09
CA HIS A 441 -0.55 -18.31 3.00
C HIS A 441 -0.83 -17.33 4.12
N THR A 442 -1.00 -16.06 3.78
CA THR A 442 -1.47 -15.06 4.73
C THR A 442 -3.00 -15.01 4.74
N PHE A 443 -3.57 -14.84 5.93
CA PHE A 443 -5.03 -14.79 6.08
C PHE A 443 -5.47 -13.68 7.01
N GLY A 444 -6.68 -13.18 6.78
CA GLY A 444 -7.27 -12.06 7.50
C GLY A 444 -7.88 -11.05 6.54
N TYR A 445 -8.86 -10.31 7.03
CA TYR A 445 -9.44 -9.20 6.27
C TYR A 445 -8.50 -7.99 6.33
N GLY A 446 -8.29 -7.38 5.17
CA GLY A 446 -7.35 -6.28 4.97
C GLY A 446 -7.88 -5.24 3.99
N ASP A 447 -6.96 -4.50 3.36
CA ASP A 447 -7.12 -3.23 2.65
C ASP A 447 -7.65 -2.13 3.58
N GLY A 448 -8.79 -2.35 4.22
CA GLY A 448 -9.36 -1.50 5.27
C GLY A 448 -9.13 -1.96 6.70
N GLY A 449 -8.26 -2.95 6.94
CA GLY A 449 -8.03 -3.56 8.24
C GLY A 449 -9.07 -4.62 8.64
N GLY A 450 -9.20 -4.87 9.95
CA GLY A 450 -10.11 -5.85 10.56
C GLY A 450 -9.36 -7.08 11.07
N GLY A 451 -8.60 -7.73 10.18
CA GLY A 451 -7.73 -8.86 10.50
C GLY A 451 -8.45 -10.22 10.50
N PRO A 452 -7.81 -11.26 11.07
CA PRO A 452 -8.38 -12.59 11.15
C PRO A 452 -9.59 -12.71 12.07
N THR A 453 -10.54 -13.58 11.71
CA THR A 453 -11.71 -13.91 12.53
C THR A 453 -11.54 -15.23 13.27
N TYR A 454 -12.43 -15.52 14.22
CA TYR A 454 -12.47 -16.81 14.90
C TYR A 454 -12.73 -17.98 13.92
N GLN A 455 -13.53 -17.77 12.87
CA GLN A 455 -13.78 -18.81 11.86
C GLN A 455 -12.48 -19.16 11.12
N HIS A 456 -11.59 -18.19 10.85
CA HIS A 456 -10.28 -18.51 10.27
C HIS A 456 -9.49 -19.46 11.17
N MET A 457 -9.51 -19.22 12.48
CA MET A 457 -8.81 -20.07 13.45
C MET A 457 -9.45 -21.46 13.59
N GLU A 458 -10.77 -21.55 13.59
CA GLU A 458 -11.48 -22.85 13.61
C GLU A 458 -11.17 -23.68 12.36
N LYS A 459 -11.13 -23.04 11.18
CA LYS A 459 -10.72 -23.69 9.93
C LYS A 459 -9.25 -24.10 9.93
N TYR A 460 -8.36 -23.22 10.38
CA TYR A 460 -6.93 -23.50 10.53
C TYR A 460 -6.70 -24.78 11.34
N ARG A 461 -7.35 -24.95 12.50
CA ARG A 461 -7.17 -26.14 13.35
C ARG A 461 -7.51 -27.45 12.65
N ARG A 462 -8.45 -27.46 11.70
CA ARG A 462 -8.79 -28.64 10.89
C ARG A 462 -7.81 -28.82 9.74
N LEU A 463 -7.41 -27.73 9.08
CA LEU A 463 -6.41 -27.76 8.00
C LEU A 463 -5.02 -28.19 8.51
N ASN A 464 -4.68 -27.88 9.77
CA ASN A 464 -3.45 -28.35 10.42
C ASN A 464 -3.42 -29.88 10.58
N LYS A 465 -4.58 -30.54 10.66
CA LYS A 465 -4.64 -32.01 10.68
C LYS A 465 -4.20 -32.65 9.34
N GLY A 466 -4.13 -31.88 8.25
CA GLY A 466 -3.68 -32.35 6.94
C GLY A 466 -4.75 -33.14 6.18
N ILE A 467 -5.83 -32.47 5.79
CA ILE A 467 -6.96 -33.08 5.07
C ILE A 467 -6.49 -33.72 3.74
N PRO A 468 -6.98 -34.92 3.36
CA PRO A 468 -6.60 -35.55 2.09
C PRO A 468 -6.72 -34.61 0.89
N GLY A 469 -5.67 -34.53 0.08
CA GLY A 469 -5.62 -33.69 -1.12
C GLY A 469 -5.34 -32.20 -0.86
N ILE A 470 -5.29 -31.76 0.40
CA ILE A 470 -4.97 -30.39 0.80
C ILE A 470 -3.60 -30.39 1.52
N PRO A 471 -2.70 -29.44 1.24
CA PRO A 471 -1.47 -29.28 2.03
C PRO A 471 -1.78 -29.05 3.51
N LYS A 472 -0.91 -29.57 4.38
CA LYS A 472 -1.03 -29.31 5.82
C LYS A 472 -0.76 -27.83 6.10
N ALA A 473 -1.69 -27.16 6.79
CA ALA A 473 -1.51 -25.78 7.22
C ALA A 473 -0.70 -25.71 8.53
N GLU A 474 0.39 -24.94 8.58
CA GLU A 474 1.21 -24.78 9.78
C GLU A 474 1.46 -23.31 10.11
N MET A 475 1.14 -22.89 11.33
CA MET A 475 1.33 -21.50 11.71
C MET A 475 2.82 -21.21 11.87
N THR A 476 3.28 -20.07 11.37
CA THR A 476 4.69 -19.70 11.39
C THR A 476 4.90 -18.29 11.96
N LYS A 477 6.16 -17.96 12.19
CA LYS A 477 6.65 -16.58 12.17
C LYS A 477 7.17 -16.23 10.78
N LEU A 478 7.18 -14.95 10.44
CA LEU A 478 7.66 -14.50 9.12
C LEU A 478 9.15 -14.84 8.90
N SER A 479 9.97 -14.57 9.90
CA SER A 479 11.43 -14.82 9.86
C SER A 479 11.76 -16.31 9.75
N ASP A 480 11.08 -17.16 10.51
CA ASP A 480 11.26 -18.61 10.48
C ASP A 480 10.94 -19.16 9.08
N PHE A 481 9.84 -18.71 8.47
CA PHE A 481 9.45 -19.10 7.12
C PHE A 481 10.47 -18.67 6.06
N LEU A 482 10.91 -17.40 6.09
CA LEU A 482 11.87 -16.89 5.10
C LEU A 482 13.24 -17.56 5.23
N CYS A 483 13.66 -17.89 6.45
CA CYS A 483 14.87 -18.67 6.70
C CYS A 483 14.75 -20.07 6.06
N GLU A 484 13.66 -20.79 6.33
CA GLU A 484 13.41 -22.13 5.80
C GLU A 484 13.37 -22.14 4.26
N VAL A 485 12.63 -21.22 3.65
CA VAL A 485 12.54 -21.14 2.18
C VAL A 485 13.89 -20.80 1.55
N LYS A 486 14.65 -19.86 2.14
CA LYS A 486 15.97 -19.50 1.62
C LYS A 486 16.97 -20.65 1.75
N ASP A 487 16.97 -21.38 2.87
CA ASP A 487 17.87 -22.51 3.09
C ASP A 487 17.57 -23.67 2.13
N ASN A 488 16.29 -23.98 1.93
CA ASN A 488 15.85 -24.94 0.92
C ASN A 488 16.29 -24.50 -0.48
N PHE A 489 16.05 -23.23 -0.82
CA PHE A 489 16.41 -22.66 -2.11
C PHE A 489 17.91 -22.72 -2.39
N ASP A 490 18.75 -22.26 -1.46
CA ASP A 490 20.21 -22.26 -1.61
C ASP A 490 20.77 -23.68 -1.70
N THR A 491 20.22 -24.62 -0.95
CA THR A 491 20.61 -26.04 -1.01
C THR A 491 20.27 -26.64 -2.37
N SER A 492 19.07 -26.39 -2.87
CA SER A 492 18.63 -26.85 -4.19
C SER A 492 19.41 -26.20 -5.32
N CYS A 493 19.73 -24.90 -5.22
CA CYS A 493 20.55 -24.21 -6.20
C CYS A 493 21.94 -24.86 -6.35
N LYS A 494 22.57 -25.24 -5.23
CA LYS A 494 23.86 -25.96 -5.24
C LYS A 494 23.74 -27.34 -5.89
N ALA A 495 22.67 -28.08 -5.60
CA ALA A 495 22.44 -29.42 -6.14
C ALA A 495 22.15 -29.38 -7.65
N LEU A 496 21.30 -28.44 -8.09
CA LEU A 496 20.88 -28.28 -9.48
C LEU A 496 21.91 -27.51 -10.34
N ARG A 497 22.86 -26.80 -9.70
CA ARG A 497 23.82 -25.89 -10.36
C ARG A 497 23.14 -24.78 -11.15
N GLU A 498 21.98 -24.36 -10.67
CA GLU A 498 21.16 -23.30 -11.23
C GLU A 498 20.75 -22.35 -10.10
N ARG A 499 20.76 -21.05 -10.34
CA ARG A 499 20.39 -20.03 -9.35
C ARG A 499 19.49 -18.98 -10.00
N PRO A 500 18.17 -19.05 -9.80
CA PRO A 500 17.25 -18.02 -10.24
C PRO A 500 17.67 -16.63 -9.76
N LEU A 501 17.81 -15.71 -10.71
CA LEU A 501 18.28 -14.34 -10.52
C LEU A 501 17.42 -13.42 -11.38
N TRP A 502 16.93 -12.34 -10.80
CA TRP A 502 16.32 -11.23 -11.54
C TRP A 502 17.24 -10.01 -11.48
N ASP A 503 17.67 -9.51 -12.63
CA ASP A 503 18.60 -8.38 -12.75
C ASP A 503 17.86 -7.13 -13.23
N GLY A 504 17.83 -6.09 -12.41
CA GLY A 504 17.17 -4.81 -12.73
C GLY A 504 15.83 -4.61 -12.03
N GLU A 505 14.94 -3.87 -12.67
CA GLU A 505 13.67 -3.42 -12.10
C GLU A 505 12.65 -4.56 -12.02
N LEU A 506 11.88 -4.63 -10.94
CA LEU A 506 10.66 -5.45 -10.92
C LEU A 506 9.52 -4.57 -11.45
N TYR A 507 9.44 -4.49 -12.77
CA TYR A 507 8.46 -3.66 -13.47
C TYR A 507 7.07 -4.30 -13.36
N LEU A 508 6.11 -3.56 -12.80
CA LEU A 508 4.71 -3.95 -12.82
C LEU A 508 4.10 -3.51 -14.16
N GLU A 509 3.67 -4.48 -14.97
CA GLU A 509 2.97 -4.23 -16.22
C GLU A 509 1.49 -3.89 -15.98
N TYR A 510 1.22 -3.00 -15.02
CA TYR A 510 -0.12 -2.59 -14.62
C TYR A 510 -0.03 -1.31 -13.78
N HIS A 511 -1.16 -0.66 -13.54
CA HIS A 511 -1.30 0.61 -12.83
C HIS A 511 -0.42 1.75 -13.36
N ARG A 512 -0.25 1.85 -14.69
CA ARG A 512 0.68 2.82 -15.31
C ARG A 512 0.21 4.29 -15.26
N GLY A 513 -1.09 4.52 -15.08
CA GLY A 513 -1.67 5.86 -14.90
C GLY A 513 -1.26 6.52 -13.58
N THR A 514 -0.84 5.72 -12.60
CA THR A 514 -0.39 6.22 -11.28
C THR A 514 0.81 7.17 -11.34
N TYR A 515 1.63 7.08 -12.40
CA TYR A 515 2.76 7.97 -12.61
C TYR A 515 2.35 9.42 -12.95
N THR A 516 1.15 9.62 -13.51
CA THR A 516 0.71 10.92 -14.05
C THR A 516 -0.53 11.50 -13.36
N THR A 517 -1.41 10.66 -12.81
CA THR A 517 -2.60 11.13 -12.08
C THR A 517 -2.21 12.02 -10.90
N ILE A 518 -3.04 13.00 -10.53
CA ILE A 518 -2.80 13.96 -9.43
C ILE A 518 -1.34 14.50 -9.41
N GLY A 519 -0.87 15.08 -10.52
CA GLY A 519 0.51 15.58 -10.66
C GLY A 519 0.96 16.55 -9.55
N GLN A 520 0.02 17.24 -8.90
CA GLN A 520 0.29 18.14 -7.77
C GLN A 520 0.95 17.41 -6.58
N VAL A 521 0.53 16.18 -6.22
CA VAL A 521 1.11 15.47 -5.06
C VAL A 521 2.54 15.03 -5.34
N LYS A 522 2.82 14.54 -6.57
CA LYS A 522 4.17 14.20 -7.03
C LYS A 522 5.08 15.42 -7.04
N ARG A 523 4.60 16.55 -7.56
CA ARG A 523 5.32 17.83 -7.58
C ARG A 523 5.63 18.32 -6.18
N ASN A 524 4.67 18.26 -5.26
CA ASN A 524 4.86 18.65 -3.88
C ASN A 524 5.88 17.74 -3.17
N ASN A 525 5.81 16.42 -3.35
CA ASN A 525 6.80 15.49 -2.82
C ASN A 525 8.21 15.86 -3.29
N ARG A 526 8.42 16.01 -4.60
CA ARG A 526 9.76 16.32 -5.15
C ARG A 526 10.29 17.66 -4.62
N LYS A 527 9.42 18.66 -4.49
CA LYS A 527 9.80 19.95 -3.89
C LYS A 527 10.17 19.81 -2.41
N ALA A 528 9.41 19.04 -1.65
CA ALA A 528 9.68 18.80 -0.23
C ALA A 528 11.02 18.07 -0.03
N GLU A 529 11.29 17.02 -0.83
CA GLU A 529 12.57 16.31 -0.80
C GLU A 529 13.77 17.25 -1.06
N PHE A 530 13.67 18.12 -2.08
CA PHE A 530 14.72 19.09 -2.36
C PHE A 530 14.84 20.17 -1.27
N ALA A 531 13.72 20.67 -0.74
CA ALA A 531 13.71 21.67 0.32
C ALA A 531 14.33 21.13 1.60
N LEU A 532 13.98 19.90 2.01
CA LEU A 532 14.56 19.25 3.18
C LEU A 532 16.06 18.98 2.99
N ARG A 533 16.48 18.47 1.83
CA ARG A 533 17.91 18.30 1.54
C ARG A 533 18.68 19.61 1.64
N LYS A 534 18.13 20.71 1.09
CA LYS A 534 18.72 22.05 1.16
C LYS A 534 18.84 22.51 2.61
N ALA A 535 17.76 22.40 3.38
CA ALA A 535 17.69 22.81 4.77
C ALA A 535 18.65 22.01 5.66
N GLU A 536 18.67 20.67 5.56
CA GLU A 536 19.55 19.80 6.35
C GLU A 536 21.03 20.08 6.06
N THR A 537 21.39 20.25 4.79
CA THR A 537 22.78 20.55 4.42
C THR A 537 23.24 21.88 5.02
N LEU A 538 22.40 22.92 4.92
CA LEU A 538 22.71 24.22 5.48
C LEU A 538 22.74 24.21 7.01
N ALA A 539 21.83 23.48 7.66
CA ALA A 539 21.83 23.30 9.10
C ALA A 539 23.09 22.55 9.58
N ALA A 540 23.52 21.52 8.86
CA ALA A 540 24.77 20.81 9.15
C ALA A 540 26.00 21.72 8.99
N LEU A 541 26.00 22.60 7.98
CA LEU A 541 27.07 23.57 7.76
C LEU A 541 27.12 24.60 8.89
N THR A 542 26.00 25.21 9.26
CA THR A 542 25.96 26.23 10.32
C THR A 542 26.16 25.65 11.71
N MET A 543 25.90 24.35 11.91
CA MET A 543 26.29 23.64 13.13
C MET A 543 27.80 23.71 13.37
N GLN A 544 28.62 23.66 12.32
CA GLN A 544 30.09 23.86 12.44
C GLN A 544 30.48 25.29 12.86
N MET A 545 29.55 26.24 12.71
CA MET A 545 29.69 27.63 13.14
C MET A 545 29.07 27.89 14.52
N GLY A 546 28.58 26.85 15.20
CA GLY A 546 27.98 26.93 16.54
C GLY A 546 26.46 27.10 16.55
N SER A 547 25.76 26.99 15.41
CA SER A 547 24.29 26.94 15.39
C SER A 547 23.76 25.58 15.88
N HIS A 548 22.51 25.56 16.36
CA HIS A 548 21.83 24.32 16.74
C HIS A 548 21.28 23.59 15.50
N TYR A 549 21.39 22.26 15.47
CA TYR A 549 20.77 21.42 14.45
C TYR A 549 19.35 21.00 14.89
N PRO A 550 18.29 21.46 14.19
CA PRO A 550 16.89 21.27 14.60
C PRO A 550 16.38 19.85 14.26
N MET A 551 16.86 18.85 15.02
CA MET A 551 16.57 17.43 14.75
C MET A 551 15.08 17.09 14.82
N ASP A 552 14.38 17.59 15.86
CA ASP A 552 12.96 17.26 16.09
C ASP A 552 12.06 17.83 14.98
N GLU A 553 12.39 19.01 14.46
CA GLU A 553 11.70 19.61 13.32
C GLU A 553 11.94 18.82 12.03
N PHE A 554 13.18 18.39 11.76
CA PHE A 554 13.47 17.54 10.60
C PHE A 554 12.76 16.21 10.68
N ASP A 555 12.76 15.55 11.84
CA ASP A 555 12.08 14.28 12.04
C ASP A 555 10.57 14.40 11.82
N SER A 556 9.96 15.47 12.31
CA SER A 556 8.54 15.74 12.12
C SER A 556 8.21 15.96 10.63
N MET A 557 9.01 16.76 9.93
CA MET A 557 8.80 17.03 8.51
C MET A 557 9.04 15.81 7.62
N TRP A 558 10.09 15.03 7.88
CA TRP A 558 10.37 13.82 7.12
C TRP A 558 9.31 12.75 7.34
N LYS A 559 8.80 12.57 8.56
CA LYS A 559 7.68 11.64 8.80
C LYS A 559 6.42 12.05 8.04
N LEU A 560 6.15 13.36 7.89
CA LEU A 560 5.06 13.84 7.02
C LEU A 560 5.31 13.55 5.54
N VAL A 561 6.54 13.69 5.07
CA VAL A 561 6.91 13.30 3.70
C VAL A 561 6.73 11.79 3.51
N CYS A 562 7.27 10.96 4.41
CA CYS A 562 7.13 9.51 4.37
C CYS A 562 5.65 9.06 4.44
N LEU A 563 4.82 9.71 5.27
CA LEU A 563 3.38 9.48 5.32
C LEU A 563 2.75 9.67 3.94
N ASN A 564 3.04 10.79 3.29
CA ASN A 564 2.48 11.15 1.99
C ASN A 564 3.11 10.39 0.81
N GLN A 565 4.07 9.51 1.06
CA GLN A 565 4.66 8.58 0.10
C GLN A 565 4.03 7.18 0.13
N PHE A 566 3.00 6.97 0.95
CA PHE A 566 2.23 5.73 0.93
C PHE A 566 1.72 5.39 -0.48
N HIS A 567 1.67 4.10 -0.80
CA HIS A 567 1.41 3.60 -2.16
C HIS A 567 0.01 3.92 -2.71
N ASP A 568 -0.92 4.43 -1.91
CA ASP A 568 -2.18 5.01 -2.44
C ASP A 568 -2.31 6.53 -2.34
N ILE A 569 -1.36 7.21 -1.70
CA ILE A 569 -1.33 8.67 -1.63
C ILE A 569 -0.50 9.24 -2.78
N ILE A 570 0.80 8.93 -2.81
CA ILE A 570 1.69 9.53 -3.81
C ILE A 570 1.37 9.07 -5.24
N PRO A 571 0.92 7.82 -5.50
CA PRO A 571 0.54 7.38 -6.84
C PRO A 571 -0.80 7.96 -7.27
N GLY A 572 -1.51 8.67 -6.39
CA GLY A 572 -2.69 9.47 -6.75
C GLY A 572 -3.94 8.63 -6.98
N SER A 573 -4.11 7.60 -6.13
CA SER A 573 -5.17 6.60 -6.14
C SER A 573 -6.20 6.70 -4.99
N SER A 574 -6.10 7.71 -4.12
CA SER A 574 -7.03 7.99 -3.02
C SER A 574 -8.18 8.95 -3.36
N ILE A 575 -9.13 9.09 -2.42
CA ILE A 575 -10.22 10.08 -2.48
C ILE A 575 -9.74 11.53 -2.29
N LYS A 576 -10.52 12.51 -2.79
CA LYS A 576 -10.20 13.94 -2.76
C LYS A 576 -9.73 14.48 -1.39
N PRO A 577 -10.38 14.17 -0.24
CA PRO A 577 -9.94 14.67 1.06
C PRO A 577 -8.49 14.31 1.43
N VAL A 578 -7.97 13.18 0.94
CA VAL A 578 -6.58 12.76 1.15
C VAL A 578 -5.61 13.75 0.49
N TYR A 579 -5.93 14.25 -0.71
CA TYR A 579 -5.10 15.24 -1.39
C TYR A 579 -5.23 16.65 -0.79
N GLU A 580 -6.41 17.01 -0.30
CA GLU A 580 -6.61 18.27 0.41
C GLU A 580 -5.77 18.32 1.70
N ARG A 581 -5.67 17.18 2.41
CA ARG A 581 -4.80 17.01 3.58
C ARG A 581 -3.32 17.03 3.20
N SER A 582 -2.87 16.14 2.30
CA SER A 582 -1.46 16.04 1.93
C SER A 582 -0.91 17.36 1.37
N ASN A 583 -1.72 18.13 0.63
CA ASN A 583 -1.31 19.45 0.14
C ASN A 583 -1.05 20.46 1.28
N LYS A 584 -1.81 20.39 2.39
CA LYS A 584 -1.55 21.20 3.58
C LYS A 584 -0.28 20.73 4.30
N GLU A 585 -0.10 19.43 4.46
CA GLU A 585 1.09 18.84 5.11
C GLU A 585 2.37 19.15 4.33
N TYR A 586 2.36 19.02 3.00
CA TYR A 586 3.49 19.43 2.17
C TYR A 586 3.79 20.93 2.28
N ARG A 587 2.76 21.78 2.40
CA ARG A 587 2.99 23.22 2.64
C ARG A 587 3.67 23.45 3.99
N GLN A 588 3.25 22.76 5.04
CA GLN A 588 3.91 22.83 6.36
C GLN A 588 5.39 22.42 6.27
N VAL A 589 5.69 21.34 5.54
CA VAL A 589 7.08 20.89 5.31
C VAL A 589 7.89 21.94 4.56
N LEU A 590 7.33 22.51 3.49
CA LEU A 590 8.02 23.52 2.69
C LEU A 590 8.28 24.80 3.48
N ASP A 591 7.30 25.28 4.25
CA ASP A 591 7.41 26.49 5.08
C ASP A 591 8.45 26.27 6.21
N GLY A 592 8.44 25.11 6.85
CA GLY A 592 9.42 24.74 7.88
C GLY A 592 10.84 24.63 7.35
N ALA A 593 11.02 23.96 6.19
CA ALA A 593 12.32 23.84 5.54
C ALA A 593 12.86 25.21 5.07
N GLU A 594 11.99 26.10 4.58
CA GLU A 594 12.38 27.45 4.18
C GLU A 594 12.79 28.32 5.38
N ALA A 595 12.08 28.21 6.51
CA ALA A 595 12.47 28.90 7.74
C ALA A 595 13.88 28.49 8.22
N ILE A 596 14.18 27.18 8.24
CA ILE A 596 15.51 26.67 8.61
C ILE A 596 16.56 27.13 7.60
N THR A 597 16.26 27.04 6.31
CA THR A 597 17.12 27.50 5.22
C THR A 597 17.47 28.98 5.35
N SER A 598 16.47 29.84 5.54
CA SER A 598 16.62 31.30 5.69
C SER A 598 17.46 31.66 6.93
N ASN A 599 17.22 30.98 8.06
CA ASN A 599 18.01 31.17 9.27
C ASN A 599 19.47 30.77 9.06
N ALA A 600 19.72 29.63 8.41
CA ALA A 600 21.06 29.16 8.15
C ALA A 600 21.82 30.08 7.17
N LEU A 601 21.18 30.53 6.08
CA LEU A 601 21.77 31.49 5.16
C LEU A 601 22.08 32.83 5.84
N THR A 602 21.20 33.30 6.73
CA THR A 602 21.45 34.51 7.53
C THR A 602 22.65 34.34 8.46
N ALA A 603 22.76 33.19 9.14
CA ALA A 603 23.90 32.88 9.99
C ALA A 603 25.22 32.86 9.19
N ILE A 604 25.21 32.31 7.98
CA ILE A 604 26.37 32.33 7.08
C ILE A 604 26.69 33.78 6.67
N ALA A 605 25.70 34.53 6.19
CA ALA A 605 25.89 35.90 5.72
C ALA A 605 26.46 36.82 6.82
N ASN A 606 26.04 36.65 8.08
CA ASN A 606 26.57 37.43 9.21
C ASN A 606 28.05 37.16 9.52
N ASN A 607 28.61 36.05 9.02
CA ASN A 607 30.01 35.66 9.22
C ASN A 607 30.85 35.81 7.94
N VAL A 608 30.28 36.34 6.87
CA VAL A 608 30.95 36.52 5.57
C VAL A 608 30.91 38.00 5.21
N ASN A 609 32.05 38.58 4.85
CA ASN A 609 32.06 39.93 4.30
C ASN A 609 31.49 39.91 2.88
N THR A 610 30.27 40.43 2.72
CA THR A 610 29.59 40.46 1.41
C THR A 610 30.02 41.63 0.53
N ASN A 611 30.68 42.67 1.07
CA ASN A 611 30.99 43.92 0.35
C ASN A 611 29.79 44.48 -0.47
N GLY A 612 28.55 44.27 0.00
CA GLY A 612 27.32 44.70 -0.69
C GLY A 612 26.82 43.76 -1.80
N GLY A 613 27.46 42.60 -2.02
CA GLY A 613 27.01 41.57 -2.96
C GLY A 613 25.98 40.58 -2.37
N TYR A 614 25.57 39.61 -3.18
CA TYR A 614 24.58 38.60 -2.83
C TYR A 614 25.25 37.28 -2.45
N LEU A 615 24.84 36.68 -1.33
CA LEU A 615 25.28 35.34 -0.95
C LEU A 615 24.43 34.30 -1.70
N VAL A 616 25.05 33.51 -2.57
CA VAL A 616 24.38 32.42 -3.28
C VAL A 616 24.91 31.08 -2.80
N TYR A 617 24.00 30.17 -2.48
CA TYR A 617 24.30 28.81 -2.03
C TYR A 617 23.94 27.77 -3.11
N ASN A 618 24.81 26.77 -3.27
CA ASN A 618 24.63 25.66 -4.18
C ASN A 618 24.43 24.35 -3.40
N MET A 619 23.28 23.71 -3.61
CA MET A 619 22.92 22.44 -2.97
C MET A 619 23.40 21.19 -3.72
N HIS A 620 24.09 21.36 -4.87
CA HIS A 620 24.63 20.26 -5.65
C HIS A 620 26.02 19.86 -5.15
N SER A 621 26.36 18.58 -5.32
CA SER A 621 27.68 18.03 -4.97
C SER A 621 28.78 18.32 -6.01
N PHE A 622 28.54 19.28 -6.90
CA PHE A 622 29.46 19.76 -7.93
C PHE A 622 29.32 21.27 -8.08
N GLU A 623 30.36 21.94 -8.59
CA GLU A 623 30.30 23.36 -8.92
C GLU A 623 29.20 23.61 -9.95
N ASN A 624 28.36 24.61 -9.72
CA ASN A 624 27.17 24.83 -10.52
C ASN A 624 27.00 26.29 -10.93
N THR A 625 26.59 26.47 -12.18
CA THR A 625 26.03 27.72 -12.70
C THR A 625 24.53 27.54 -12.84
N GLY A 626 23.76 28.37 -12.14
CA GLY A 626 22.31 28.15 -12.00
C GLY A 626 21.51 29.43 -11.87
N LEU A 627 20.19 29.26 -11.77
CA LEU A 627 19.26 30.37 -11.61
C LEU A 627 19.00 30.68 -10.15
N VAL A 628 18.94 31.97 -9.83
CA VAL A 628 18.47 32.49 -8.54
C VAL A 628 17.33 33.47 -8.78
N GLU A 629 16.30 33.41 -7.95
CA GLU A 629 15.19 34.36 -7.98
C GLU A 629 15.40 35.44 -6.92
N TYR A 630 15.29 36.70 -7.32
CA TYR A 630 15.39 37.86 -6.44
C TYR A 630 14.46 38.98 -6.94
N ASP A 631 13.65 39.56 -6.06
CA ASP A 631 12.69 40.62 -6.41
C ASP A 631 11.79 40.29 -7.63
N GLY A 632 11.34 39.03 -7.71
CA GLY A 632 10.48 38.52 -8.80
C GLY A 632 11.17 38.34 -10.15
N LYS A 633 12.49 38.56 -10.24
CA LYS A 633 13.30 38.34 -11.44
C LYS A 633 14.25 37.18 -11.25
N LEU A 634 14.56 36.51 -12.36
CA LEU A 634 15.53 35.41 -12.39
C LEU A 634 16.88 35.92 -12.88
N TYR A 635 17.94 35.47 -12.24
CA TYR A 635 19.32 35.86 -12.51
C TYR A 635 20.20 34.61 -12.64
N VAL A 636 21.31 34.73 -13.37
CA VAL A 636 22.34 33.67 -13.41
C VAL A 636 23.38 33.92 -12.34
N ALA A 637 23.67 32.89 -11.54
CA ALA A 637 24.77 32.85 -10.59
C ALA A 637 25.81 31.82 -11.07
N ASN A 638 27.02 32.30 -11.37
CA ASN A 638 28.07 31.50 -12.01
C ASN A 638 29.07 30.91 -11.00
N ASP A 639 29.47 29.67 -11.26
CA ASP A 639 30.57 28.96 -10.59
C ASP A 639 30.43 28.96 -9.07
N ILE A 640 29.26 28.51 -8.59
CA ILE A 640 29.00 28.39 -7.15
C ILE A 640 29.56 27.03 -6.68
N PRO A 641 30.48 27.00 -5.71
CA PRO A 641 31.14 25.77 -5.27
C PRO A 641 30.16 24.69 -4.83
N ALA A 642 30.54 23.42 -5.01
CA ALA A 642 29.78 22.26 -4.57
C ALA A 642 29.42 22.32 -3.07
N MET A 643 28.14 22.13 -2.73
CA MET A 643 27.61 22.15 -1.35
C MET A 643 28.08 23.38 -0.56
N GLY A 644 28.29 24.50 -1.26
CA GLY A 644 28.98 25.67 -0.75
C GLY A 644 28.28 26.96 -1.18
N TYR A 645 28.89 28.08 -0.82
CA TYR A 645 28.36 29.40 -1.12
C TYR A 645 29.42 30.32 -1.74
N LYS A 646 28.97 31.34 -2.46
CA LYS A 646 29.80 32.40 -3.04
C LYS A 646 29.08 33.73 -2.93
N VAL A 647 29.82 34.79 -2.63
CA VAL A 647 29.31 36.16 -2.73
C VAL A 647 29.47 36.62 -4.18
N VAL A 648 28.37 36.94 -4.84
CA VAL A 648 28.34 37.47 -6.21
C VAL A 648 28.06 38.97 -6.17
N GLY A 649 28.94 39.76 -6.80
CA GLY A 649 28.87 41.22 -6.76
C GLY A 649 27.71 41.80 -7.60
N GLU A 650 27.54 41.29 -8.82
CA GLU A 650 26.41 41.64 -9.69
C GLU A 650 25.71 40.37 -10.17
N LEU A 651 24.38 40.36 -10.04
CA LEU A 651 23.53 39.33 -10.61
C LEU A 651 23.18 39.73 -12.05
N LYS A 652 23.59 38.93 -13.04
CA LYS A 652 23.25 39.17 -14.45
C LYS A 652 21.77 38.89 -14.69
N ASN A 653 21.05 39.88 -15.23
CA ASN A 653 19.64 39.79 -15.60
C ASN A 653 19.34 40.13 -17.06
N THR A 654 20.37 40.26 -17.90
CA THR A 654 20.21 40.52 -19.33
C THR A 654 20.36 39.24 -20.11
N ASN A 655 19.59 39.11 -21.18
CA ASN A 655 19.70 38.00 -22.12
C ASN A 655 19.77 38.55 -23.57
N SER A 656 20.88 38.25 -24.23
CA SER A 656 21.23 38.74 -25.56
C SER A 656 20.61 37.93 -26.70
N ALA A 657 19.89 36.84 -26.39
CA ALA A 657 19.22 36.03 -27.39
C ALA A 657 18.33 36.87 -28.32
N ARG A 658 18.38 36.55 -29.60
CA ARG A 658 17.51 37.13 -30.63
C ARG A 658 16.23 36.32 -30.67
N VAL A 659 15.11 37.00 -30.51
CA VAL A 659 13.79 36.37 -30.49
C VAL A 659 12.90 37.05 -31.52
N THR A 660 12.33 36.26 -32.41
CA THR A 660 11.23 36.59 -33.31
C THR A 660 10.06 35.65 -33.02
N SER A 661 8.93 35.83 -33.70
CA SER A 661 7.77 34.94 -33.55
C SER A 661 8.01 33.52 -34.06
N ASP A 662 9.05 33.30 -34.86
CA ASP A 662 9.36 32.03 -35.53
C ASP A 662 10.77 31.50 -35.22
N THR A 663 11.60 32.24 -34.47
CA THR A 663 12.98 31.84 -34.16
C THR A 663 13.44 32.37 -32.80
N ILE A 664 14.12 31.50 -32.04
CA ILE A 664 14.96 31.88 -30.89
C ILE A 664 16.40 31.50 -31.22
N GLU A 665 17.32 32.46 -31.12
CA GLU A 665 18.74 32.23 -31.35
C GLU A 665 19.59 32.82 -30.22
N ASN A 666 20.39 31.98 -29.56
CA ASN A 666 21.40 32.39 -28.59
C ASN A 666 22.79 31.84 -28.99
N GLU A 667 23.75 31.85 -28.07
CA GLU A 667 25.09 31.28 -28.31
C GLU A 667 25.05 29.78 -28.63
N PHE A 668 24.14 29.03 -28.02
CA PHE A 668 24.13 27.57 -28.07
C PHE A 668 23.21 26.98 -29.14
N PHE A 669 22.06 27.59 -29.39
CA PHE A 669 20.96 27.01 -30.16
C PHE A 669 20.39 27.98 -31.21
N ILE A 670 19.90 27.42 -32.31
CA ILE A 670 18.90 28.04 -33.18
C ILE A 670 17.64 27.19 -33.11
N ILE A 671 16.56 27.74 -32.57
CA ILE A 671 15.28 27.06 -32.42
C ILE A 671 14.30 27.72 -33.38
N LYS A 672 13.67 26.94 -34.25
CA LYS A 672 12.67 27.44 -35.21
C LYS A 672 11.29 26.88 -34.92
N PHE A 673 10.28 27.72 -35.11
CA PHE A 673 8.89 27.40 -34.84
C PHE A 673 8.04 27.49 -36.10
N GLU A 674 7.09 26.58 -36.23
CA GLU A 674 6.04 26.66 -37.23
C GLU A 674 4.94 27.65 -36.81
N PRO A 675 4.06 28.11 -37.72
CA PRO A 675 2.93 28.98 -37.38
C PRO A 675 1.95 28.39 -36.37
N ASN A 676 1.96 27.06 -36.19
CA ASN A 676 1.17 26.36 -35.16
C ASN A 676 1.85 26.33 -33.78
N GLY A 677 3.02 26.97 -33.63
CA GLY A 677 3.75 27.09 -32.37
C GLY A 677 4.66 25.90 -32.02
N PHE A 678 4.66 24.83 -32.81
CA PHE A 678 5.53 23.68 -32.58
C PHE A 678 6.93 23.89 -33.15
N ILE A 679 7.91 23.15 -32.62
CA ILE A 679 9.32 23.33 -32.97
C ILE A 679 9.65 22.52 -34.22
N SER A 680 10.05 23.15 -35.31
CA SER A 680 10.50 22.46 -36.53
C SER A 680 12.00 22.15 -36.55
N SER A 681 12.80 22.85 -35.74
CA SER A 681 14.26 22.66 -35.67
C SER A 681 14.81 23.10 -34.33
N ILE A 682 15.75 22.33 -33.78
CA ILE A 682 16.64 22.71 -32.68
C ILE A 682 18.06 22.41 -33.14
N PHE A 683 18.75 23.41 -33.64
CA PHE A 683 20.13 23.28 -34.10
C PHE A 683 21.10 23.57 -32.95
N ASP A 684 21.88 22.57 -32.52
CA ASP A 684 22.98 22.73 -31.57
C ASP A 684 24.21 23.27 -32.32
N LYS A 685 24.56 24.54 -32.06
CA LYS A 685 25.67 25.24 -32.72
C LYS A 685 27.03 24.69 -32.33
N ALA A 686 27.19 24.21 -31.09
CA ALA A 686 28.46 23.70 -30.60
C ALA A 686 28.79 22.34 -31.24
N GLU A 687 27.78 21.49 -31.39
CA GLU A 687 27.92 20.18 -32.02
C GLU A 687 27.68 20.21 -33.54
N ASN A 688 27.26 21.37 -34.07
CA ASN A 688 26.90 21.59 -35.48
C ASN A 688 25.92 20.52 -36.01
N ARG A 689 24.83 20.28 -35.26
CA ARG A 689 23.85 19.24 -35.58
C ARG A 689 22.41 19.68 -35.33
N GLU A 690 21.52 19.13 -36.13
CA GLU A 690 20.08 19.17 -35.88
C GLU A 690 19.72 18.14 -34.79
N LEU A 691 18.75 18.47 -33.92
CA LEU A 691 18.25 17.57 -32.89
C LEU A 691 16.87 16.99 -33.22
N ILE A 692 16.05 17.71 -33.99
CA ILE A 692 14.72 17.24 -34.41
C ILE A 692 14.82 16.39 -35.68
N ARG A 693 14.12 15.27 -35.74
CA ARG A 693 14.07 14.43 -36.95
C ARG A 693 13.49 15.20 -38.13
N ASN A 694 14.10 15.03 -39.29
CA ASN A 694 13.72 15.74 -40.50
C ASN A 694 12.24 15.48 -40.87
N GLY A 695 11.47 16.56 -41.03
CA GLY A 695 10.05 16.51 -41.36
C GLY A 695 9.12 16.23 -40.18
N GLU A 696 9.64 16.12 -38.95
CA GLU A 696 8.85 15.96 -37.73
C GLU A 696 8.84 17.26 -36.90
N LEU A 697 7.91 17.37 -35.95
CA LEU A 697 7.77 18.53 -35.07
C LEU A 697 8.07 18.15 -33.61
N GLY A 698 8.95 18.90 -32.97
CA GLY A 698 9.24 18.86 -31.54
C GLY A 698 8.28 19.72 -30.72
N ASN A 699 8.25 19.45 -29.42
CA ASN A 699 7.27 20.00 -28.48
C ASN A 699 5.82 19.88 -28.98
N ARG A 700 5.53 18.78 -29.68
CA ARG A 700 4.19 18.56 -30.23
C ARG A 700 3.27 18.10 -29.11
N LEU A 701 2.34 18.96 -28.73
CA LEU A 701 1.37 18.69 -27.67
C LEU A 701 0.22 17.86 -28.22
N VAL A 702 0.04 16.66 -27.68
CA VAL A 702 -0.98 15.70 -28.12
C VAL A 702 -1.78 15.23 -26.91
N MET A 703 -3.10 15.29 -27.00
CA MET A 703 -3.99 14.65 -26.03
C MET A 703 -4.44 13.29 -26.52
N TYR A 704 -4.62 12.38 -25.58
CA TYR A 704 -5.13 11.04 -25.84
C TYR A 704 -6.37 10.80 -25.00
N GLU A 705 -7.37 10.15 -25.60
CA GLU A 705 -8.52 9.62 -24.85
C GLU A 705 -8.05 8.56 -23.86
N ASP A 706 -8.35 8.75 -22.57
CA ASP A 706 -7.94 7.84 -21.51
C ASP A 706 -9.15 7.31 -20.75
N ARG A 707 -9.56 6.09 -21.12
CA ARG A 707 -10.73 5.39 -20.58
C ARG A 707 -10.39 3.93 -20.31
N PRO A 708 -9.56 3.62 -19.30
CA PRO A 708 -9.17 2.25 -19.05
C PRO A 708 -10.39 1.36 -18.76
N ALA A 709 -10.24 0.05 -18.95
CA ALA A 709 -11.35 -0.90 -18.73
C ALA A 709 -11.79 -0.95 -17.26
N CYS A 710 -10.87 -0.69 -16.33
CA CYS A 710 -11.11 -0.60 -14.90
C CYS A 710 -10.04 0.31 -14.26
N PHE A 711 -10.30 0.74 -13.03
CA PHE A 711 -9.38 1.54 -12.21
C PHE A 711 -8.91 2.84 -12.87
N ASP A 712 -9.84 3.75 -13.21
CA ASP A 712 -9.61 5.02 -13.92
C ASP A 712 -8.37 5.81 -13.46
N ALA A 713 -8.08 5.88 -12.16
CA ALA A 713 -6.91 6.61 -11.64
C ALA A 713 -5.60 5.81 -11.68
N TRP A 714 -5.67 4.48 -11.74
CA TRP A 714 -4.50 3.61 -11.71
C TRP A 714 -4.04 3.24 -13.11
N GLU A 715 -4.93 2.80 -13.99
CA GLU A 715 -4.52 2.15 -15.25
C GLU A 715 -4.53 3.10 -16.44
N MET A 716 -3.63 2.86 -17.41
CA MET A 716 -3.65 3.51 -18.71
C MET A 716 -3.58 2.43 -19.78
N SER A 717 -4.68 2.24 -20.50
CA SER A 717 -4.78 1.15 -21.49
C SER A 717 -3.83 1.32 -22.67
N HIS A 718 -3.39 0.20 -23.24
CA HIS A 718 -2.52 0.20 -24.41
C HIS A 718 -3.12 0.96 -25.62
N TYR A 719 -4.46 0.96 -25.75
CA TYR A 719 -5.12 1.65 -26.85
C TYR A 719 -5.16 3.17 -26.69
N THR A 720 -4.89 3.74 -25.50
CA THR A 720 -4.88 5.19 -25.26
C THR A 720 -4.05 5.91 -26.33
N ARG A 721 -2.88 5.36 -26.69
CA ARG A 721 -1.98 5.93 -27.72
C ARG A 721 -2.55 5.93 -29.15
N LEU A 722 -3.59 5.12 -29.43
CA LEU A 722 -4.20 4.96 -30.75
C LEU A 722 -5.28 6.01 -31.04
N LYS A 723 -5.63 6.84 -30.06
CA LYS A 723 -6.63 7.90 -30.18
C LYS A 723 -6.02 9.28 -29.89
N PRO A 724 -5.04 9.74 -30.70
CA PRO A 724 -4.48 11.07 -30.55
C PRO A 724 -5.46 12.14 -31.03
N HIS A 725 -5.46 13.28 -30.36
CA HIS A 725 -6.07 14.54 -30.79
C HIS A 725 -5.03 15.64 -30.65
N GLU A 726 -4.69 16.27 -31.78
CA GLU A 726 -3.72 17.37 -31.87
C GLU A 726 -4.33 18.68 -31.37
N MET A 727 -3.52 19.66 -30.97
CA MET A 727 -4.06 20.99 -30.61
C MET A 727 -4.94 21.56 -31.73
N ASP A 728 -6.14 22.07 -31.38
CA ASP A 728 -7.10 22.59 -32.37
C ASP A 728 -6.61 23.90 -32.99
N GLU A 729 -5.95 24.74 -32.18
CA GLU A 729 -5.54 26.08 -32.58
C GLU A 729 -4.35 26.58 -31.76
N CYS A 730 -3.39 27.22 -32.43
CA CYS A 730 -2.41 28.09 -31.78
C CYS A 730 -3.01 29.50 -31.65
N ILE A 731 -3.36 29.89 -30.43
CA ILE A 731 -4.01 31.18 -30.12
C ILE A 731 -3.04 32.34 -30.30
N SER A 732 -1.83 32.23 -29.74
CA SER A 732 -0.82 33.28 -29.85
C SER A 732 0.60 32.76 -29.67
N ILE A 733 1.54 33.50 -30.25
CA ILE A 733 2.99 33.38 -30.04
C ILE A 733 3.50 34.78 -29.73
N GLU A 734 3.97 34.99 -28.51
CA GLU A 734 4.34 36.31 -27.99
C GLU A 734 5.78 36.29 -27.43
N PRO A 735 6.58 37.35 -27.57
CA PRO A 735 7.89 37.43 -26.92
C PRO A 735 7.77 37.34 -25.39
N TYR A 736 8.69 36.61 -24.77
CA TYR A 736 8.79 36.44 -23.32
C TYR A 736 10.17 36.91 -22.82
N GLU A 737 10.18 37.66 -21.72
CA GLU A 737 11.40 38.06 -21.02
C GLU A 737 11.15 38.16 -19.51
N ASN A 738 12.01 37.51 -18.71
CA ASN A 738 12.04 37.66 -17.27
C ASN A 738 13.47 37.53 -16.75
N GLY A 739 14.16 38.68 -16.61
CA GLY A 739 15.56 38.71 -16.20
C GLY A 739 16.43 37.90 -17.16
N ALA A 740 17.14 36.90 -16.65
CA ALA A 740 18.01 36.02 -17.43
C ALA A 740 17.28 35.14 -18.46
N LEU A 741 15.94 35.05 -18.43
CA LEU A 741 15.15 34.22 -19.34
C LEU A 741 14.66 35.06 -20.51
N LYS A 742 14.82 34.54 -21.73
CA LYS A 742 14.28 35.15 -22.94
C LYS A 742 13.83 34.08 -23.93
N GLY A 743 12.71 34.33 -24.58
CA GLY A 743 12.13 33.36 -25.51
C GLY A 743 10.73 33.76 -25.94
N ILE A 744 9.83 32.79 -26.08
CA ILE A 744 8.45 33.03 -26.49
C ILE A 744 7.46 32.37 -25.51
N THR A 745 6.29 32.95 -25.37
CA THR A 745 5.11 32.31 -24.82
C THR A 745 4.22 31.85 -25.97
N VAL A 746 3.90 30.56 -26.00
CA VAL A 746 2.93 30.00 -26.94
C VAL A 746 1.68 29.59 -26.19
N LYS A 747 0.51 29.88 -26.75
CA LYS A 747 -0.77 29.49 -26.18
C LYS A 747 -1.58 28.69 -27.18
N TRP A 748 -2.07 27.52 -26.77
CA TRP A 748 -2.93 26.65 -27.57
C TRP A 748 -4.31 26.50 -26.96
N ARG A 749 -5.30 26.31 -27.84
CA ARG A 749 -6.64 25.84 -27.50
C ARG A 749 -6.75 24.37 -27.89
N PHE A 750 -7.42 23.63 -27.03
CA PHE A 750 -7.85 22.28 -27.31
C PHE A 750 -9.19 22.07 -26.62
N MET A 751 -10.24 21.74 -27.39
CA MET A 751 -11.60 21.60 -26.89
C MET A 751 -11.99 22.78 -25.98
N ASP A 752 -12.27 22.50 -24.70
CA ASP A 752 -12.66 23.46 -23.68
C ASP A 752 -11.48 23.87 -22.77
N SER A 753 -10.27 23.38 -23.08
CA SER A 753 -9.05 23.59 -22.31
C SER A 753 -8.06 24.52 -23.01
N THR A 754 -7.14 25.10 -22.24
CA THR A 754 -6.02 25.85 -22.79
C THR A 754 -4.69 25.44 -22.18
N VAL A 755 -3.64 25.47 -23.00
CA VAL A 755 -2.26 25.19 -22.60
C VAL A 755 -1.41 26.40 -22.98
N SER A 756 -0.57 26.87 -22.06
CA SER A 756 0.38 27.95 -22.32
C SER A 756 1.77 27.51 -21.89
N GLU A 757 2.76 27.68 -22.77
CA GLU A 757 4.15 27.34 -22.50
C GLU A 757 5.07 28.53 -22.73
N ASP A 758 5.93 28.85 -21.76
CA ASP A 758 7.09 29.72 -22.01
C ASP A 758 8.28 28.87 -22.40
N ILE A 759 8.77 29.03 -23.63
CA ILE A 759 9.94 28.32 -24.17
C ILE A 759 11.10 29.31 -24.17
N VAL A 760 12.10 29.09 -23.31
CA VAL A 760 13.14 30.09 -23.02
C VAL A 760 14.55 29.52 -23.10
N VAL A 761 15.50 30.41 -23.38
CA VAL A 761 16.94 30.14 -23.42
C VAL A 761 17.71 31.12 -22.53
N TYR A 762 19.01 30.87 -22.35
CA TYR A 762 19.94 31.66 -21.53
C TYR A 762 21.16 32.10 -22.34
N ASP A 763 21.85 33.16 -21.92
CA ASP A 763 23.15 33.53 -22.48
C ASP A 763 24.24 32.55 -22.03
N ASP A 764 24.32 32.27 -20.72
CA ASP A 764 25.46 31.58 -20.10
C ASP A 764 25.17 30.09 -19.78
N ILE A 765 23.99 29.56 -20.11
CA ILE A 765 23.57 28.18 -19.80
C ILE A 765 23.11 27.45 -21.07
N LYS A 766 23.78 26.34 -21.42
CA LYS A 766 23.39 25.45 -22.54
C LYS A 766 22.15 24.61 -22.19
N ARG A 767 21.00 25.28 -22.02
CA ARG A 767 19.71 24.67 -21.65
C ARG A 767 18.55 25.39 -22.33
N ILE A 768 17.48 24.64 -22.60
CA ILE A 768 16.17 25.15 -23.03
C ILE A 768 15.18 24.73 -21.93
N ASP A 769 14.48 25.70 -21.34
CA ASP A 769 13.43 25.43 -20.34
C ASP A 769 12.05 25.71 -20.94
N ILE A 770 11.08 24.85 -20.62
CA ILE A 770 9.69 24.96 -21.04
C ILE A 770 8.80 25.00 -19.79
N PHE A 771 8.16 26.14 -19.56
CA PHE A 771 7.27 26.33 -18.41
C PHE A 771 5.82 26.19 -18.85
N CYS A 772 5.21 25.03 -18.55
CA CYS A 772 3.84 24.72 -18.94
C CYS A 772 2.81 25.12 -17.87
N ARG A 773 1.75 25.81 -18.30
CA ARG A 773 0.58 26.16 -17.51
C ARG A 773 -0.66 25.57 -18.19
N LEU A 774 -1.42 24.83 -17.40
CA LEU A 774 -2.55 24.04 -17.86
C LEU A 774 -3.84 24.57 -17.24
N ASP A 775 -4.82 24.90 -18.07
CA ASP A 775 -6.22 25.11 -17.68
C ASP A 775 -7.05 24.02 -18.36
N ILE A 776 -7.16 22.87 -17.67
CA ILE A 776 -7.80 21.67 -18.20
C ILE A 776 -9.21 21.55 -17.65
N GLN A 777 -10.19 21.62 -18.55
CA GLN A 777 -11.62 21.42 -18.26
C GLN A 777 -12.11 20.05 -18.74
N ASN A 778 -11.34 19.38 -19.60
CA ASN A 778 -11.70 18.07 -20.16
C ASN A 778 -11.42 16.92 -19.17
N THR A 779 -12.29 15.92 -19.16
CA THR A 779 -12.14 14.70 -18.34
C THR A 779 -11.71 13.51 -19.19
N HIS A 780 -11.10 12.49 -18.57
CA HIS A 780 -10.72 11.23 -19.24
C HIS A 780 -9.76 11.44 -20.42
N VAL A 781 -8.74 12.26 -20.20
CA VAL A 781 -7.74 12.64 -21.20
C VAL A 781 -6.36 12.72 -20.58
N ILE A 782 -5.33 12.41 -21.37
CA ILE A 782 -3.92 12.58 -21.00
C ILE A 782 -3.20 13.44 -22.04
N LEU A 783 -2.59 14.53 -21.59
CA LEU A 783 -1.76 15.41 -22.41
C LEU A 783 -0.30 14.95 -22.37
N LYS A 784 0.35 14.85 -23.53
CA LYS A 784 1.79 14.57 -23.66
C LYS A 784 2.46 15.57 -24.59
N ALA A 785 3.68 15.96 -24.26
CA ALA A 785 4.57 16.70 -25.16
C ALA A 785 5.54 15.73 -25.85
N LEU A 786 5.59 15.75 -27.18
CA LEU A 786 6.40 14.83 -27.98
C LEU A 786 7.61 15.53 -28.59
N PHE A 787 8.79 14.93 -28.44
CA PHE A 787 10.06 15.39 -29.01
C PHE A 787 10.70 14.28 -29.83
N PRO A 788 10.56 14.29 -31.16
CA PRO A 788 11.14 13.28 -32.04
C PRO A 788 12.62 13.58 -32.26
N LEU A 789 13.44 13.24 -31.28
CA LEU A 789 14.88 13.50 -31.31
C LEU A 789 15.61 12.51 -32.25
N ILE A 790 16.67 12.99 -32.91
CA ILE A 790 17.61 12.13 -33.64
C ILE A 790 18.37 11.25 -32.64
N SER A 791 18.26 9.93 -32.78
CA SER A 791 18.83 8.94 -31.86
C SER A 791 20.25 8.50 -32.20
N GLU A 792 20.82 8.96 -33.33
CA GLU A 792 22.19 8.61 -33.69
C GLU A 792 23.19 9.35 -32.79
N PRO A 793 24.16 8.65 -32.18
CA PRO A 793 25.28 9.34 -31.53
C PRO A 793 25.98 10.23 -32.55
N PRO A 794 26.55 11.38 -32.14
CA PRO A 794 27.28 12.22 -33.07
C PRO A 794 28.32 11.36 -33.79
N LYS A 795 28.29 11.36 -35.13
CA LYS A 795 29.40 10.78 -35.90
C LYS A 795 30.67 11.45 -35.36
N PRO A 796 31.66 10.70 -34.86
CA PRO A 796 32.88 11.31 -34.39
C PRO A 796 33.39 12.17 -35.55
N GLN A 797 33.51 13.48 -35.33
CA GLN A 797 34.27 14.31 -36.25
C GLN A 797 35.65 13.65 -36.28
N VAL A 798 36.00 13.10 -37.45
CA VAL A 798 37.31 12.53 -37.69
C VAL A 798 38.30 13.68 -37.52
N ARG A 799 38.79 13.89 -36.30
CA ARG A 799 40.09 14.50 -36.13
C ARG A 799 41.06 13.53 -36.77
N SER A 800 41.64 13.96 -37.88
CA SER A 800 42.68 13.21 -38.58
C SER A 800 43.88 13.03 -37.64
N SER A 801 43.90 11.91 -36.93
CA SER A 801 45.12 11.26 -36.52
C SER A 801 44.76 9.81 -36.23
N THR A 802 45.23 8.94 -37.12
CA THR A 802 45.32 7.50 -36.95
C THR A 802 45.67 7.11 -35.52
N GLU A 803 44.75 6.49 -34.79
CA GLU A 803 45.02 5.31 -33.96
C GLU A 803 43.71 4.72 -33.41
N THR A 804 43.51 3.46 -33.80
CA THR A 804 42.71 2.39 -33.20
C THR A 804 42.11 2.64 -31.82
N LEU A 805 40.80 2.38 -31.67
CA LEU A 805 40.28 1.38 -30.73
C LEU A 805 38.80 1.05 -31.07
N LYS A 806 38.58 -0.24 -31.37
CA LYS A 806 37.28 -0.92 -31.37
C LYS A 806 36.88 -1.19 -29.91
N GLU A 807 35.58 -1.47 -29.75
CA GLU A 807 34.89 -2.05 -28.58
C GLU A 807 34.22 -1.03 -27.67
N LEU A 808 32.88 -0.97 -27.77
CA LEU A 808 31.94 -1.23 -26.68
C LEU A 808 30.50 -1.14 -27.23
N ALA A 809 29.90 -2.31 -27.45
CA ALA A 809 28.46 -2.49 -27.42
C ALA A 809 28.15 -3.25 -26.13
N ILE A 810 27.66 -2.52 -25.13
CA ILE A 810 26.84 -3.01 -24.00
C ILE A 810 25.70 -2.01 -23.90
#